data_AF-A0A1J3HBP8-F1
#
_entry.id   AF-A0A1J3HBP8-F1
#
_cell.length_a   1.000
_cell.length_b   1.000
_cell.length_c   1.000
_cell.angle_alpha   90.00
_cell.angle_beta   90.00
_cell.angle_gamma   90.00
#
_symmetry.space_group_name_H-M   'P 1'
#
loop_
_entity.id
_entity.type
_entity.pdbx_description
1 polymer ?
#
loop_
_entity_poly.entity_id
_entity_poly.type
_entity_poly.pdbx_seq_one_letter_code
_entity_poly.pdbx_strand_id
1 'polypeptide(L)'
;TAPDSGLKKEGEYHEERKNLDIVCNTLKVKYLSAFNSKLSAAQQEFIKSYNQVSESLRNMGNQRSIWWLDALQLAEENKDFSSELARKNEEAIHGNLNNTSSSRATSRFKTIHGMKLHLQTCMDALESSRKTVLDKLLQIDQTMEKPKLEDIECIGNCKTCQLKDDGPTCVHCELDKLFQEYEARLFRLQKSRKGEMELASAEELVDLQKKRSARNLFFSGLSSRNKDLNPSHGDSKEPTKKRNAGDAVIFSKAPSEMEIVLGVIRNHCKTYLDRESKLAATKHLQTLEVMRKEYVHARLLAKAQAQLLRAYDEINMATMRLQLRESEDDTSIYALSMDELDAASVQNTNDKFLAQSSLLTIKGKLRYLKGLIKSKQKQESESPDHSSPVTALVPVEQEGENLIKREEACPICHENLRSQKMVFQCGHNTCCRCFFAMTERGSIHENLQKWVMCPICRQHTDVRNVAYADDRQNGSSSDQDHKENEASLAVQGSYGTKIEAVTRRILWIKSSDQQAKVLVFSSWKDVLDVLEHSLAANGITFIRMKGGRKSQTAISRFKGTEKEEAKSIQVLLLLVQHGANGLNLLEAQHVILVEPLLNPAAEAQAVGRVHRIGQENPTLVHRFLVTGTVEESIYKLNRSKNTSLSSFSSRNTKNQDQQFLTLRDLESLFASPAAEAEENEENSGDRQKDLRDLPPSVAAAIAAKRRIKESNASSSTTNTS
;
A
#
# COMPACT_ATOMS: atom_id res chain seq x y z
N THR A 1 54.11 48.67 4.93
CA THR A 1 53.33 48.01 3.87
C THR A 1 53.02 46.58 4.31
N ALA A 2 51.89 46.38 4.99
CA ALA A 2 51.35 45.06 5.29
C ALA A 2 50.28 44.74 4.23
N PRO A 3 50.24 43.52 3.63
CA PRO A 3 49.17 43.19 2.70
C PRO A 3 47.97 42.58 3.42
N ASP A 4 46.94 43.41 3.43
CA ASP A 4 45.50 43.17 3.47
C ASP A 4 45.00 41.83 2.87
N SER A 5 45.07 40.74 3.64
CA SER A 5 44.61 39.40 3.21
C SER A 5 43.57 38.76 4.14
N GLY A 6 43.18 39.43 5.23
CA GLY A 6 42.17 38.95 6.17
C GLY A 6 40.73 39.27 5.78
N LEU A 7 40.49 40.42 5.12
CA LEU A 7 39.14 40.94 4.87
C LEU A 7 38.41 40.27 3.67
N LYS A 8 39.12 39.54 2.79
CA LYS A 8 38.50 38.87 1.64
C LYS A 8 37.76 37.57 2.00
N LYS A 9 38.19 36.86 3.05
CA LYS A 9 37.58 35.56 3.42
C LYS A 9 36.24 35.73 4.14
N GLU A 10 36.09 36.73 5.00
CA GLU A 10 34.82 36.96 5.72
C GLU A 10 33.67 37.36 4.78
N GLY A 11 33.96 38.09 3.69
CA GLY A 11 32.99 38.43 2.65
C GLY A 11 32.44 37.22 1.90
N GLU A 12 33.32 36.30 1.48
CA GLU A 12 32.94 35.07 0.76
C GLU A 12 32.09 34.12 1.62
N TYR A 13 32.47 33.89 2.90
CA TYR A 13 31.64 33.08 3.81
C TYR A 13 30.27 33.70 4.09
N HIS A 14 30.19 35.03 4.12
CA HIS A 14 28.93 35.73 4.34
C HIS A 14 28.00 35.64 3.11
N GLU A 15 28.57 35.55 1.91
CA GLU A 15 27.85 35.40 0.65
C GLU A 15 27.39 33.94 0.44
N GLU A 16 28.22 32.95 0.74
CA GLU A 16 27.85 31.53 0.75
C GLU A 16 26.72 31.23 1.76
N ARG A 17 26.79 31.80 2.97
CA ARG A 17 25.74 31.65 3.98
C ARG A 17 24.42 32.25 3.52
N LYS A 18 24.44 33.45 2.90
CA LYS A 18 23.26 34.06 2.30
C LYS A 18 22.65 33.18 1.20
N ASN A 19 23.49 32.58 0.35
CA ASN A 19 23.04 31.65 -0.69
C ASN A 19 22.37 30.39 -0.09
N LEU A 20 22.94 29.81 0.97
CA LEU A 20 22.35 28.66 1.67
C LEU A 20 21.03 29.01 2.37
N ASP A 21 20.94 30.19 2.98
CA ASP A 21 19.69 30.68 3.60
C ASP A 21 18.59 30.85 2.54
N ILE A 22 18.92 31.38 1.36
CA ILE A 22 17.99 31.50 0.23
C ILE A 22 17.52 30.11 -0.25
N VAL A 23 18.44 29.16 -0.41
CA VAL A 23 18.10 27.78 -0.82
C VAL A 23 17.20 27.10 0.22
N CYS A 24 17.54 27.23 1.50
CA CYS A 24 16.75 26.67 2.60
C CYS A 24 15.33 27.24 2.63
N ASN A 25 15.20 28.56 2.53
CA ASN A 25 13.89 29.23 2.47
C ASN A 25 13.10 28.82 1.22
N THR A 26 13.77 28.66 0.08
CA THR A 26 13.14 28.20 -1.16
C THR A 26 12.58 26.78 -1.01
N LEU A 27 13.32 25.87 -0.37
CA LEU A 27 12.87 24.50 -0.11
C LEU A 27 11.68 24.48 0.86
N LYS A 28 11.73 25.28 1.94
CA LYS A 28 10.61 25.40 2.90
C LYS A 28 9.35 25.91 2.22
N VAL A 29 9.45 26.99 1.45
CA VAL A 29 8.31 27.56 0.71
C VAL A 29 7.77 26.55 -0.30
N LYS A 30 8.66 25.84 -1.03
CA LYS A 30 8.25 24.80 -1.98
C LYS A 30 7.50 23.66 -1.30
N TYR A 31 7.97 23.18 -0.15
CA TYR A 31 7.30 22.12 0.60
C TYR A 31 5.91 22.57 1.10
N LEU A 32 5.83 23.76 1.69
CA LEU A 32 4.59 24.30 2.25
C LEU A 32 3.58 24.72 1.18
N SER A 33 4.01 25.01 -0.05
CA SER A 33 3.14 25.49 -1.13
C SER A 33 1.92 24.60 -1.39
N ALA A 34 2.09 23.28 -1.36
CA ALA A 34 1.01 22.32 -1.57
C ALA A 34 -0.02 22.33 -0.42
N PHE A 35 0.42 22.57 0.81
CA PHE A 35 -0.43 22.64 1.99
C PHE A 35 -1.16 23.99 2.06
N ASN A 36 -0.46 25.08 1.79
CA ASN A 36 -1.04 26.43 1.72
C ASN A 36 -2.10 26.55 0.62
N SER A 37 -1.87 25.94 -0.56
CA SER A 37 -2.87 25.90 -1.63
C SER A 37 -4.14 25.15 -1.20
N LYS A 38 -4.00 24.00 -0.52
CA LYS A 38 -5.14 23.24 0.02
C LYS A 38 -5.87 23.99 1.13
N LEU A 39 -5.14 24.67 2.01
CA LEU A 39 -5.72 25.50 3.07
C LEU A 39 -6.54 26.64 2.46
N SER A 40 -5.97 27.39 1.50
CA SER A 40 -6.66 28.50 0.84
C SER A 40 -7.94 28.05 0.15
N ALA A 41 -7.91 26.92 -0.56
CA ALA A 41 -9.10 26.35 -1.18
C ALA A 41 -10.18 25.97 -0.14
N ALA A 42 -9.77 25.35 0.98
CA ALA A 42 -10.70 24.99 2.05
C ALA A 42 -11.29 26.22 2.77
N GLN A 43 -10.49 27.28 2.97
CA GLN A 43 -10.94 28.55 3.54
C GLN A 43 -12.00 29.21 2.66
N GLN A 44 -11.78 29.27 1.34
CA GLN A 44 -12.74 29.85 0.41
C GLN A 44 -14.09 29.13 0.41
N GLU A 45 -14.08 27.79 0.34
CA GLU A 45 -15.32 26.99 0.37
C GLU A 45 -16.04 27.08 1.72
N PHE A 46 -15.28 27.11 2.81
CA PHE A 46 -15.84 27.32 4.15
C PHE A 46 -16.51 28.70 4.26
N ILE A 47 -15.81 29.79 3.91
CA ILE A 47 -16.35 31.16 3.99
C ILE A 47 -17.63 31.31 3.17
N LYS A 48 -17.68 30.74 1.95
CA LYS A 48 -18.90 30.73 1.13
C LYS A 48 -20.08 30.10 1.88
N SER A 49 -19.88 28.89 2.40
CA SER A 49 -20.94 28.18 3.14
C SER A 49 -21.30 28.85 4.47
N TYR A 50 -20.32 29.40 5.18
CA TYR A 50 -20.51 30.12 6.44
C TYR A 50 -21.35 31.39 6.26
N ASN A 51 -21.07 32.16 5.21
CA ASN A 51 -21.84 33.35 4.87
C ASN A 51 -23.26 32.98 4.46
N GLN A 52 -23.43 31.93 3.65
CA GLN A 52 -24.75 31.45 3.24
C GLN A 52 -25.62 31.03 4.44
N VAL A 53 -25.06 30.29 5.39
CA VAL A 53 -25.77 29.92 6.63
C VAL A 53 -26.03 31.16 7.47
N SER A 54 -25.03 32.01 7.70
CA SER A 54 -25.18 33.20 8.54
C SER A 54 -26.18 34.21 8.00
N GLU A 55 -26.29 34.36 6.68
CA GLU A 55 -27.31 35.17 6.01
C GLU A 55 -28.69 34.53 6.15
N SER A 56 -28.82 33.22 5.91
CA SER A 56 -30.07 32.48 6.10
C SER A 56 -30.57 32.57 7.55
N LEU A 57 -29.66 32.45 8.51
CA LEU A 57 -29.93 32.55 9.94
C LEU A 57 -30.36 33.98 10.35
N ARG A 58 -29.75 35.03 9.78
CA ARG A 58 -30.13 36.43 9.99
C ARG A 58 -31.49 36.77 9.36
N ASN A 59 -31.73 36.34 8.13
CA ASN A 59 -32.98 36.55 7.40
C ASN A 59 -34.18 35.86 8.07
N MET A 60 -33.93 34.79 8.82
CA MET A 60 -34.96 34.08 9.58
C MET A 60 -35.30 34.74 10.93
N GLY A 61 -34.43 35.62 11.47
CA GLY A 61 -34.65 36.46 12.65
C GLY A 61 -35.67 35.92 13.68
N ASN A 62 -36.72 36.70 13.93
CA ASN A 62 -37.81 36.37 14.87
C ASN A 62 -38.79 35.29 14.37
N GLN A 63 -38.73 34.88 13.10
CA GLN A 63 -39.65 33.87 12.51
C GLN A 63 -39.19 32.43 12.77
N ARG A 64 -37.98 32.22 13.30
CA ARG A 64 -37.41 30.89 13.54
C ARG A 64 -38.19 30.06 14.57
N SER A 65 -38.84 30.73 15.52
CA SER A 65 -39.65 30.09 16.57
C SER A 65 -41.15 30.08 16.29
N ILE A 66 -41.63 30.67 15.20
CA ILE A 66 -43.07 30.97 15.08
C ILE A 66 -43.83 29.83 14.39
N TRP A 67 -43.42 29.43 13.18
CA TRP A 67 -44.27 28.57 12.35
C TRP A 67 -44.55 27.17 12.93
N TRP A 68 -43.57 26.54 13.59
CA TRP A 68 -43.72 25.19 14.14
C TRP A 68 -44.35 25.20 15.53
N LEU A 69 -44.17 26.29 16.30
CA LEU A 69 -44.90 26.50 17.55
C LEU A 69 -46.38 26.73 17.27
N ASP A 70 -46.70 27.57 16.30
CA ASP A 70 -48.07 27.84 15.88
C ASP A 70 -48.72 26.58 15.30
N ALA A 71 -47.98 25.82 14.48
CA ALA A 71 -48.45 24.54 13.94
C ALA A 71 -48.74 23.50 15.02
N LEU A 72 -47.93 23.45 16.09
CA LEU A 72 -48.13 22.54 17.21
C LEU A 72 -49.25 23.03 18.15
N GLN A 73 -49.42 24.34 18.32
CA GLN A 73 -50.51 24.91 19.11
C GLN A 73 -51.87 24.65 18.46
N LEU A 74 -51.98 24.81 17.13
CA LEU A 74 -53.17 24.41 16.37
C LEU A 74 -53.44 22.90 16.45
N ALA A 75 -52.38 22.09 16.55
CA ALA A 75 -52.49 20.65 16.71
C ALA A 75 -52.97 20.25 18.13
N GLU A 76 -52.67 21.07 19.15
CA GLU A 76 -53.06 20.83 20.54
C GLU A 76 -54.56 21.07 20.78
N GLU A 77 -55.18 21.97 20.01
CA GLU A 77 -56.61 22.27 20.05
C GLU A 77 -57.48 21.09 19.57
N ASN A 78 -56.93 20.14 18.81
CA ASN A 78 -57.64 18.97 18.28
C ASN A 78 -56.99 17.65 18.73
N LYS A 79 -57.63 16.95 19.66
CA LYS A 79 -57.10 15.72 20.28
C LYS A 79 -56.81 14.59 19.27
N ASP A 80 -57.67 14.42 18.27
CA ASP A 80 -57.50 13.37 17.27
C ASP A 80 -56.30 13.69 16.36
N PHE A 81 -56.15 14.96 15.99
CA PHE A 81 -55.01 15.46 15.20
C PHE A 81 -53.68 15.33 15.94
N SER A 82 -53.67 15.62 17.25
CA SER A 82 -52.51 15.48 18.13
C SER A 82 -51.98 14.05 18.20
N SER A 83 -52.89 13.07 18.38
CA SER A 83 -52.53 11.65 18.43
C SER A 83 -51.99 11.14 17.10
N GLU A 84 -52.55 11.59 15.98
CA GLU A 84 -52.14 11.23 14.63
C GLU A 84 -50.78 11.85 14.25
N LEU A 85 -50.51 13.09 14.66
CA LEU A 85 -49.21 13.73 14.48
C LEU A 85 -48.12 13.03 15.31
N ALA A 86 -48.40 12.67 16.56
CA ALA A 86 -47.46 11.92 17.39
C ALA A 86 -47.12 10.56 16.76
N ARG A 87 -48.13 9.81 16.28
CA ARG A 87 -47.95 8.53 15.58
C ARG A 87 -47.08 8.68 14.32
N LYS A 88 -47.38 9.66 13.47
CA LYS A 88 -46.61 9.91 12.23
C LYS A 88 -45.16 10.29 12.49
N ASN A 89 -44.88 11.02 13.57
CA ASN A 89 -43.52 11.36 13.96
C ASN A 89 -42.76 10.12 14.45
N GLU A 90 -43.40 9.25 15.22
CA GLU A 90 -42.79 7.99 15.65
C GLU A 90 -42.49 7.07 14.47
N GLU A 91 -43.42 6.96 13.51
CA GLU A 91 -43.23 6.21 12.27
C GLU A 91 -42.09 6.77 11.41
N ALA A 92 -41.95 8.09 11.32
CA ALA A 92 -40.87 8.73 10.58
C ALA A 92 -39.50 8.61 11.28
N ILE A 93 -39.48 8.59 12.62
CA ILE A 93 -38.26 8.41 13.41
C ILE A 93 -37.79 6.96 13.32
N HIS A 94 -38.69 6.00 13.53
CA HIS A 94 -38.36 4.59 13.60
C HIS A 94 -38.29 3.91 12.23
N GLY A 95 -38.93 4.47 11.20
CA GLY A 95 -39.14 3.79 9.93
C GLY A 95 -40.25 2.74 10.05
N ASN A 96 -40.74 2.23 8.92
CA ASN A 96 -41.78 1.20 8.88
C ASN A 96 -41.22 -0.15 9.38
N LEU A 97 -40.99 -0.30 10.69
CA LEU A 97 -40.66 -1.59 11.31
C LEU A 97 -41.92 -2.45 11.38
N ASN A 98 -42.27 -3.05 10.25
CA ASN A 98 -43.02 -4.29 10.25
C ASN A 98 -42.09 -5.41 10.75
N ASN A 99 -41.82 -5.46 12.05
CA ASN A 99 -41.43 -6.69 12.72
C ASN A 99 -41.79 -6.60 14.19
N THR A 100 -42.75 -7.43 14.55
CA THR A 100 -43.12 -7.82 15.91
C THR A 100 -41.87 -8.18 16.71
N SER A 101 -41.81 -7.69 17.96
CA SER A 101 -40.84 -8.04 19.02
C SER A 101 -39.50 -7.28 19.08
N SER A 102 -39.54 -5.95 18.97
CA SER A 102 -38.67 -5.12 19.81
C SER A 102 -39.58 -4.33 20.74
N SER A 103 -39.29 -4.38 22.04
CA SER A 103 -40.04 -3.73 23.10
C SER A 103 -40.47 -2.34 22.67
N ARG A 104 -41.76 -1.99 22.90
CA ARG A 104 -42.29 -0.62 22.82
C ARG A 104 -41.30 0.31 23.53
N ALA A 105 -40.36 0.88 22.80
CA ALA A 105 -39.53 1.96 23.30
C ALA A 105 -40.54 3.06 23.59
N THR A 106 -40.67 3.39 24.87
CA THR A 106 -41.60 4.41 25.35
C THR A 106 -41.52 5.61 24.41
N SER A 107 -42.65 5.95 23.80
CA SER A 107 -42.83 7.14 22.98
C SER A 107 -42.07 8.31 23.62
N ARG A 108 -40.98 8.77 22.97
CA ARG A 108 -40.23 9.96 23.44
C ARG A 108 -41.14 11.19 23.50
N PHE A 109 -42.25 11.14 22.77
CA PHE A 109 -43.23 12.20 22.60
C PHE A 109 -44.63 11.74 23.03
N LYS A 110 -44.89 11.69 24.33
CA LYS A 110 -46.24 11.37 24.84
C LYS A 110 -47.25 12.51 24.70
N THR A 111 -46.76 13.75 24.57
CA THR A 111 -47.60 14.96 24.50
C THR A 111 -47.00 15.96 23.50
N ILE A 112 -47.85 16.75 22.84
CA ILE A 112 -47.40 17.87 21.98
C ILE A 112 -46.54 18.86 22.78
N HIS A 113 -46.92 19.13 24.04
CA HIS A 113 -46.12 19.96 24.93
C HIS A 113 -44.68 19.43 25.12
N GLY A 114 -44.53 18.11 25.28
CA GLY A 114 -43.22 17.46 25.35
C GLY A 114 -42.44 17.57 24.04
N MET A 115 -43.10 17.47 22.89
CA MET A 115 -42.48 17.70 21.58
C MET A 115 -41.98 19.13 21.43
N LYS A 116 -42.77 20.11 21.85
CA LYS A 116 -42.41 21.53 21.81
C LYS A 116 -41.14 21.81 22.62
N LEU A 117 -41.09 21.33 23.86
CA LEU A 117 -39.92 21.51 24.73
C LEU A 117 -38.68 20.82 24.16
N HIS A 118 -38.84 19.60 23.65
CA HIS A 118 -37.75 18.83 23.07
C HIS A 118 -37.18 19.50 21.81
N LEU A 119 -38.04 19.89 20.86
CA LEU A 119 -37.62 20.58 19.64
C LEU A 119 -36.89 21.88 19.95
N GLN A 120 -37.41 22.68 20.89
CA GLN A 120 -36.76 23.92 21.33
C GLN A 120 -35.36 23.63 21.89
N THR A 121 -35.25 22.67 22.81
CA THR A 121 -33.97 22.29 23.43
C THR A 121 -32.97 21.76 22.40
N CYS A 122 -33.43 20.98 21.42
CA CYS A 122 -32.58 20.48 20.34
C CYS A 122 -32.07 21.60 19.42
N MET A 123 -32.92 22.58 19.09
CA MET A 123 -32.52 23.74 18.27
C MET A 123 -31.51 24.62 19.00
N ASP A 124 -31.77 24.92 20.27
CA ASP A 124 -30.87 25.74 21.09
C ASP A 124 -29.50 25.05 21.27
N ALA A 125 -29.50 23.74 21.51
CA ALA A 125 -28.27 22.96 21.59
C ALA A 125 -27.52 22.86 20.26
N LEU A 126 -28.23 22.77 19.13
CA LEU A 126 -27.63 22.77 17.80
C LEU A 126 -26.96 24.12 17.49
N GLU A 127 -27.63 25.23 17.77
CA GLU A 127 -27.09 26.57 17.54
C GLU A 127 -25.90 26.87 18.45
N SER A 128 -26.00 26.51 19.74
CA SER A 128 -24.89 26.62 20.70
C SER A 128 -23.67 25.82 20.25
N SER A 129 -23.85 24.54 19.90
CA SER A 129 -22.75 23.68 19.45
C SER A 129 -22.13 24.13 18.13
N ARG A 130 -22.94 24.59 17.16
CA ARG A 130 -22.45 25.21 15.93
C ARG A 130 -21.56 26.41 16.26
N LYS A 131 -22.04 27.33 17.11
CA LYS A 131 -21.29 28.54 17.47
C LYS A 131 -19.94 28.19 18.10
N THR A 132 -19.91 27.29 19.07
CA THR A 132 -18.66 26.86 19.73
C THR A 132 -17.65 26.26 18.75
N VAL A 133 -18.09 25.39 17.83
CA VAL A 133 -17.21 24.78 16.83
C VAL A 133 -16.65 25.83 15.86
N LEU A 134 -17.50 26.70 15.33
CA LEU A 134 -17.10 27.69 14.33
C LEU A 134 -16.22 28.79 14.93
N ASP A 135 -16.52 29.27 16.13
CA ASP A 135 -15.69 30.25 16.85
C ASP A 135 -14.28 29.67 17.08
N LYS A 136 -14.18 28.40 17.50
CA LYS A 136 -12.89 27.73 17.70
C LYS A 136 -12.14 27.50 16.39
N LEU A 137 -12.85 27.12 15.32
CA LEU A 137 -12.26 26.92 13.99
C LEU A 137 -11.69 28.23 13.42
N LEU A 138 -12.41 29.33 13.57
CA LEU A 138 -11.97 30.67 13.15
C LEU A 138 -10.82 31.20 14.01
N GLN A 139 -10.83 30.94 15.32
CA GLN A 139 -9.71 31.28 16.21
C GLN A 139 -8.42 30.59 15.76
N ILE A 140 -8.51 29.32 15.36
CA ILE A 140 -7.37 28.55 14.84
C ILE A 140 -6.95 29.08 13.47
N ASP A 141 -7.90 29.46 12.61
CA ASP A 141 -7.59 29.97 11.26
C ASP A 141 -6.75 31.26 11.29
N GLN A 142 -6.98 32.13 12.28
CA GLN A 142 -6.21 33.37 12.47
C GLN A 142 -4.72 33.14 12.69
N THR A 143 -4.32 31.98 13.23
CA THR A 143 -2.91 31.66 13.49
C THR A 143 -2.26 30.87 12.35
N MET A 144 -2.97 30.54 11.28
CA MET A 144 -2.45 29.65 10.23
C MET A 144 -1.47 30.32 9.26
N GLU A 145 -1.52 31.65 9.11
CA GLU A 145 -0.51 32.37 8.32
C GLU A 145 0.89 32.28 8.95
N LYS A 146 0.94 32.27 10.29
CA LYS A 146 2.15 32.07 11.08
C LYS A 146 1.82 31.22 12.31
N PRO A 147 1.90 29.89 12.18
CA PRO A 147 1.60 28.98 13.28
C PRO A 147 2.47 29.24 14.51
N LYS A 148 1.86 29.15 15.70
CA LYS A 148 2.60 29.27 16.96
C LYS A 148 3.48 28.03 17.15
N LEU A 149 4.69 28.23 17.66
CA LEU A 149 5.62 27.13 17.96
C LEU A 149 5.02 26.13 18.95
N GLU A 150 4.28 26.62 19.95
CA GLU A 150 3.56 25.80 20.94
C GLU A 150 2.56 24.84 20.29
N ASP A 151 1.82 25.31 19.28
CA ASP A 151 0.82 24.49 18.57
C ASP A 151 1.49 23.41 17.71
N ILE A 152 2.66 23.71 17.13
CA ILE A 152 3.47 22.76 16.35
C ILE A 152 4.06 21.68 17.27
N GLU A 153 4.65 22.07 18.40
CA GLU A 153 5.22 21.12 19.35
C GLU A 153 4.13 20.23 19.99
N CYS A 154 3.00 20.83 20.33
CA CYS A 154 1.86 20.10 20.90
C CYS A 154 1.28 19.09 19.90
N ILE A 155 1.25 19.36 18.59
CA ILE A 155 0.80 18.37 17.60
C ILE A 155 1.80 17.21 17.46
N GLY A 156 3.10 17.50 17.50
CA GLY A 156 4.19 16.51 17.46
C GLY A 156 4.18 15.57 18.67
N ASN A 157 3.73 16.05 19.84
CA ASN A 157 3.67 15.28 21.09
C ASN A 157 2.25 14.89 21.54
N CYS A 158 1.24 15.09 20.69
CA CYS A 158 -0.15 14.88 21.08
C CYS A 158 -0.46 13.41 21.40
N LYS A 159 -1.05 13.14 22.58
CA LYS A 159 -1.43 11.77 23.00
C LYS A 159 -2.36 11.07 22.02
N THR A 160 -3.26 11.83 21.40
CA THR A 160 -4.25 11.28 20.47
C THR A 160 -3.69 11.16 19.06
N CYS A 161 -2.80 12.05 18.61
CA CYS A 161 -2.22 11.94 17.27
C CYS A 161 -1.12 10.87 17.20
N GLN A 162 -0.29 10.75 18.24
CA GLN A 162 0.89 9.89 18.28
C GLN A 162 0.74 8.65 19.17
N LEU A 163 -0.40 8.47 19.85
CA LEU A 163 -0.66 7.34 20.77
C LEU A 163 0.34 7.25 21.93
N LYS A 164 0.93 8.37 22.34
CA LYS A 164 1.74 8.47 23.57
C LYS A 164 0.79 8.59 24.77
N ASP A 165 0.93 7.73 25.78
CA ASP A 165 0.01 7.72 26.93
C ASP A 165 0.07 9.02 27.76
N ASP A 166 1.22 9.69 27.83
CA ASP A 166 1.47 10.87 28.68
C ASP A 166 1.51 12.24 27.95
N GLY A 167 1.09 12.31 26.67
CA GLY A 167 1.18 13.54 25.87
C GLY A 167 0.04 14.57 26.10
N PRO A 168 0.25 15.87 25.81
CA PRO A 168 -0.82 16.87 25.79
C PRO A 168 -1.88 16.57 24.71
N THR A 169 -3.06 17.20 24.80
CA THR A 169 -4.07 17.14 23.72
C THR A 169 -3.89 18.35 22.82
N CYS A 170 -3.67 18.17 21.51
CA CYS A 170 -3.53 19.32 20.62
C CYS A 170 -4.88 20.00 20.32
N VAL A 171 -4.79 21.26 19.88
CA VAL A 171 -5.95 22.11 19.54
C VAL A 171 -6.92 21.48 18.54
N HIS A 172 -6.42 20.66 17.61
CA HIS A 172 -7.27 19.97 16.64
C HIS A 172 -7.96 18.72 17.19
N CYS A 173 -7.36 18.04 18.18
CA CYS A 173 -8.03 16.93 18.88
C CYS A 173 -9.10 17.45 19.83
N GLU A 174 -8.89 18.61 20.45
CA GLU A 174 -9.94 19.32 21.18
C GLU A 174 -11.09 19.75 20.25
N LEU A 175 -10.75 20.36 19.12
CA LEU A 175 -11.72 20.74 18.10
C LEU A 175 -12.50 19.52 17.56
N ASP A 176 -11.85 18.35 17.41
CA ASP A 176 -12.52 17.13 16.96
C ASP A 176 -13.61 16.68 17.93
N LYS A 177 -13.41 16.82 19.26
CA LYS A 177 -14.45 16.54 20.26
C LYS A 177 -15.66 17.45 20.07
N LEU A 178 -15.43 18.75 19.87
CA LEU A 178 -16.51 19.71 19.61
C LEU A 178 -17.27 19.37 18.33
N PHE A 179 -16.56 18.96 17.27
CA PHE A 179 -17.20 18.51 16.04
C PHE A 179 -18.02 17.22 16.23
N GLN A 180 -17.58 16.27 17.07
CA GLN A 180 -18.36 15.05 17.36
C GLN A 180 -19.69 15.41 18.03
N GLU A 181 -19.65 16.34 18.98
CA GLU A 181 -20.86 16.84 19.63
C GLU A 181 -21.80 17.59 18.68
N TYR A 182 -21.25 18.41 17.76
CA TYR A 182 -22.06 19.07 16.73
C TYR A 182 -22.62 18.07 15.71
N GLU A 183 -21.82 17.08 15.30
CA GLU A 183 -22.23 16.03 14.37
C GLU A 183 -23.38 15.18 14.93
N ALA A 184 -23.33 14.83 16.22
CA ALA A 184 -24.38 14.06 16.88
C ALA A 184 -25.73 14.81 16.93
N ARG A 185 -25.72 16.15 16.87
CA ARG A 185 -26.93 16.98 16.85
C ARG A 185 -27.42 17.26 15.43
N LEU A 186 -26.52 17.34 14.45
CA LEU A 186 -26.84 17.66 13.06
C LEU A 186 -27.21 16.44 12.21
N PHE A 187 -26.70 15.25 12.55
CA PHE A 187 -26.90 14.03 11.78
C PHE A 187 -27.42 12.87 12.63
N ARG A 188 -28.19 11.99 12.00
CA ARG A 188 -28.48 10.65 12.51
C ARG A 188 -27.50 9.66 11.85
N LEU A 189 -26.88 8.76 12.62
CA LEU A 189 -26.13 7.64 12.03
C LEU A 189 -27.06 6.42 11.95
N GLN A 190 -27.20 5.87 10.74
CA GLN A 190 -27.81 4.56 10.55
C GLN A 190 -26.73 3.50 10.66
N LYS A 191 -26.95 2.51 11.53
CA LYS A 191 -26.06 1.36 11.67
C LYS A 191 -26.63 0.23 10.81
N SER A 192 -25.92 -0.13 9.74
CA SER A 192 -26.24 -1.35 8.99
C SER A 192 -25.47 -2.51 9.60
N ARG A 193 -26.19 -3.48 10.19
CA ARG A 193 -25.62 -4.75 10.63
C ARG A 193 -26.35 -5.87 9.90
N LYS A 194 -25.63 -6.60 9.03
CA LYS A 194 -26.15 -7.77 8.29
C LYS A 194 -27.48 -7.54 7.55
N GLY A 195 -27.72 -6.34 7.02
CA GLY A 195 -28.96 -6.01 6.29
C GLY A 195 -30.12 -5.54 7.16
N GLU A 196 -29.98 -5.52 8.50
CA GLU A 196 -30.91 -4.85 9.40
C GLU A 196 -30.42 -3.42 9.70
N MET A 197 -31.35 -2.46 9.64
CA MET A 197 -31.12 -1.06 10.00
C MET A 197 -31.46 -0.86 11.49
N GLU A 198 -30.45 -0.57 12.31
CA GLU A 198 -30.64 -0.16 13.71
C GLU A 198 -30.44 1.37 13.85
N LEU A 199 -31.31 2.01 14.63
CA LEU A 199 -31.21 3.43 15.00
C LEU A 199 -30.39 3.57 16.29
N ALA A 200 -29.30 4.33 16.24
CA ALA A 200 -28.47 4.63 17.41
C ALA A 200 -28.85 5.98 18.03
N SER A 201 -28.94 6.04 19.37
CA SER A 201 -29.23 7.28 20.12
C SER A 201 -28.05 8.25 20.08
N ALA A 202 -28.25 9.56 20.19
CA ALA A 202 -27.20 10.59 20.11
C ALA A 202 -25.99 10.35 21.05
N GLU A 203 -26.23 9.83 22.25
CA GLU A 203 -25.19 9.45 23.22
C GLU A 203 -24.41 8.19 22.78
N GLU A 204 -25.12 7.23 22.19
CA GLU A 204 -24.55 6.02 21.60
C GLU A 204 -23.73 6.34 20.35
N LEU A 205 -24.10 7.39 19.59
CA LEU A 205 -23.32 7.92 18.46
C LEU A 205 -21.94 8.41 18.91
N VAL A 206 -21.89 9.21 19.97
CA VAL A 206 -20.63 9.75 20.52
C VAL A 206 -19.74 8.61 21.03
N ASP A 207 -20.31 7.62 21.73
CA ASP A 207 -19.55 6.49 22.24
C ASP A 207 -19.06 5.52 21.13
N LEU A 208 -19.89 5.27 20.11
CA LEU A 208 -19.50 4.46 18.94
C LEU A 208 -18.46 5.17 18.06
N GLN A 209 -18.53 6.49 17.95
CA GLN A 209 -17.50 7.29 17.27
C GLN A 209 -16.19 7.29 18.03
N LYS A 210 -16.21 7.43 19.37
CA LYS A 210 -15.03 7.25 20.22
C LYS A 210 -14.41 5.86 20.05
N LYS A 211 -15.23 4.81 19.94
CA LYS A 211 -14.75 3.44 19.63
C LYS A 211 -14.17 3.32 18.23
N ARG A 212 -14.71 4.02 17.22
CA ARG A 212 -14.18 4.02 15.85
C ARG A 212 -12.89 4.83 15.72
N SER A 213 -12.80 6.00 16.35
CA SER A 213 -11.58 6.78 16.42
C SER A 213 -10.51 5.98 17.16
N ALA A 214 -10.82 5.39 18.31
CA ALA A 214 -9.92 4.48 19.04
C ALA A 214 -9.49 3.27 18.19
N ARG A 215 -10.38 2.69 17.38
CA ARG A 215 -10.04 1.59 16.47
C ARG A 215 -9.14 2.03 15.32
N ASN A 216 -9.40 3.18 14.71
CA ASN A 216 -8.54 3.73 13.66
C ASN A 216 -7.16 4.14 14.21
N LEU A 217 -7.14 4.69 15.41
CA LEU A 217 -5.95 5.00 16.20
C LEU A 217 -5.15 3.73 16.50
N PHE A 218 -5.82 2.65 16.93
CA PHE A 218 -5.18 1.35 17.14
C PHE A 218 -4.56 0.76 15.86
N PHE A 219 -5.26 0.83 14.71
CA PHE A 219 -4.71 0.37 13.43
C PHE A 219 -3.55 1.26 12.91
N SER A 220 -3.61 2.57 13.18
CA SER A 220 -2.51 3.51 12.93
C SER A 220 -1.28 3.15 13.77
N GLY A 221 -1.47 2.85 15.06
CA GLY A 221 -0.40 2.44 15.97
C GLY A 221 0.27 1.13 15.59
N LEU A 222 -0.50 0.15 15.09
CA LEU A 222 0.04 -1.12 14.57
C LEU A 222 0.93 -0.93 13.33
N SER A 223 0.65 0.07 12.50
CA SER A 223 1.51 0.40 11.35
C SER A 223 2.82 1.08 11.77
N SER A 224 2.82 1.80 12.89
CA SER A 224 4.03 2.40 13.47
C SER A 224 4.88 1.35 14.21
N ARG A 225 4.24 0.47 14.99
CA ARG A 225 4.92 -0.60 15.75
C ARG A 225 5.58 -1.67 14.89
N ASN A 226 5.16 -1.83 13.64
CA ASN A 226 5.79 -2.76 12.70
C ASN A 226 7.13 -2.25 12.12
N LYS A 227 7.56 -1.03 12.43
CA LYS A 227 8.91 -0.54 12.12
C LYS A 227 9.94 -0.76 13.24
N ASP A 228 9.48 -1.05 14.47
CA ASP A 228 10.32 -1.02 15.67
C ASP A 228 10.62 -2.42 16.26
N LEU A 229 10.57 -3.49 15.48
CA LEU A 229 10.87 -4.83 16.00
C LEU A 229 11.97 -5.53 15.18
N ASN A 230 13.21 -5.37 15.64
CA ASN A 230 14.20 -6.45 15.59
C ASN A 230 13.76 -7.56 16.58
N PRO A 231 13.88 -8.85 16.24
CA PRO A 231 13.41 -9.93 17.08
C PRO A 231 14.45 -10.22 18.17
N SER A 232 14.15 -9.89 19.42
CA SER A 232 14.84 -10.49 20.56
C SER A 232 13.85 -11.15 21.51
N HIS A 233 14.27 -12.31 22.01
CA HIS A 233 13.58 -13.24 22.89
C HIS A 233 12.93 -12.59 24.12
N GLY A 234 11.74 -13.05 24.49
CA GLY A 234 11.18 -12.76 25.81
C GLY A 234 9.75 -13.25 25.98
N ASP A 235 9.61 -14.42 26.58
CA ASP A 235 8.37 -15.04 27.05
C ASP A 235 7.47 -14.07 27.84
N SER A 236 6.22 -13.88 27.41
CA SER A 236 5.12 -13.58 28.33
C SER A 236 3.77 -13.98 27.74
N LYS A 237 3.06 -14.81 28.51
CA LYS A 237 1.73 -15.34 28.20
C LYS A 237 0.68 -14.23 28.23
N GLU A 238 0.19 -13.80 27.06
CA GLU A 238 -1.08 -13.08 26.98
C GLU A 238 -2.25 -14.05 26.70
N PRO A 239 -3.41 -13.88 27.37
CA PRO A 239 -4.54 -14.78 27.22
C PRO A 239 -5.24 -14.55 25.88
N THR A 240 -5.37 -15.63 25.11
CA THR A 240 -6.09 -15.69 23.83
C THR A 240 -7.58 -15.41 24.00
N LYS A 241 -7.99 -14.14 23.99
CA LYS A 241 -9.37 -13.77 23.63
C LYS A 241 -9.50 -13.81 22.11
N LYS A 242 -10.21 -14.85 21.64
CA LYS A 242 -10.65 -15.02 20.23
C LYS A 242 -11.15 -13.69 19.67
N ARG A 243 -10.43 -13.15 18.69
CA ARG A 243 -10.81 -11.96 17.94
C ARG A 243 -11.99 -12.30 17.04
N ASN A 244 -13.19 -11.85 17.42
CA ASN A 244 -14.30 -11.75 16.48
C ASN A 244 -13.93 -10.68 15.43
N ALA A 245 -13.72 -11.09 14.18
CA ALA A 245 -13.74 -10.21 13.03
C ALA A 245 -15.17 -9.67 12.85
N GLY A 246 -15.55 -8.70 13.70
CA GLY A 246 -16.90 -8.15 13.76
C GLY A 246 -17.10 -7.06 12.72
N ASP A 247 -17.91 -7.39 11.72
CA ASP A 247 -18.81 -6.54 10.93
C ASP A 247 -18.26 -5.16 10.48
N ALA A 248 -18.01 -5.01 9.18
CA ALA A 248 -17.85 -3.70 8.55
C ALA A 248 -19.18 -2.94 8.60
N VAL A 249 -19.43 -2.24 9.71
CA VAL A 249 -20.60 -1.38 9.87
C VAL A 249 -20.48 -0.21 8.89
N ILE A 250 -21.35 -0.18 7.88
CA ILE A 250 -21.50 0.94 6.96
C ILE A 250 -22.41 1.95 7.66
N PHE A 251 -21.94 3.19 7.77
CA PHE A 251 -22.67 4.30 8.37
C PHE A 251 -23.02 5.33 7.29
N SER A 252 -24.31 5.54 7.04
CA SER A 252 -24.83 6.66 6.25
C SER A 252 -25.15 7.83 7.18
N LYS A 253 -24.85 9.06 6.73
CA LYS A 253 -25.26 10.29 7.41
C LYS A 253 -26.64 10.69 6.92
N ALA A 254 -27.65 10.62 7.80
CA ALA A 254 -29.02 11.03 7.51
C ALA A 254 -29.36 12.35 8.23
N PRO A 255 -30.42 13.06 7.79
CA PRO A 255 -30.99 14.19 8.53
C PRO A 255 -31.21 13.88 10.02
N SER A 256 -31.04 14.89 10.88
CA SER A 256 -31.28 14.75 12.32
C SER A 256 -32.73 14.38 12.63
N GLU A 257 -32.99 13.81 13.82
CA GLU A 257 -34.36 13.50 14.26
C GLU A 257 -35.25 14.75 14.27
N MET A 258 -34.67 15.87 14.71
CA MET A 258 -35.32 17.18 14.74
C MET A 258 -35.77 17.62 13.35
N GLU A 259 -34.92 17.48 12.34
CA GLU A 259 -35.25 17.85 10.96
C GLU A 259 -36.35 16.97 10.36
N ILE A 260 -36.34 15.68 10.69
CA ILE A 260 -37.39 14.74 10.27
C ILE A 260 -38.73 15.16 10.89
N VAL A 261 -38.76 15.43 12.20
CA VAL A 261 -39.97 15.88 12.91
C VAL A 261 -40.47 17.21 12.33
N LEU A 262 -39.60 18.18 12.08
CA LEU A 262 -39.99 19.44 11.42
C LEU A 262 -40.54 19.20 10.00
N GLY A 263 -39.97 18.26 9.25
CA GLY A 263 -40.48 17.84 7.95
C GLY A 263 -41.90 17.25 8.01
N VAL A 264 -42.16 16.40 9.00
CA VAL A 264 -43.48 15.80 9.26
C VAL A 264 -44.49 16.89 9.68
N ILE A 265 -44.13 17.77 10.60
CA ILE A 265 -44.99 18.90 11.02
C ILE A 265 -45.35 19.78 9.82
N ARG A 266 -44.37 20.14 8.98
CA ARG A 266 -44.63 20.93 7.76
C ARG A 266 -45.62 20.24 6.83
N ASN A 267 -45.46 18.95 6.61
CA ASN A 267 -46.30 18.20 5.68
C ASN A 267 -47.71 17.97 6.24
N HIS A 268 -47.84 17.70 7.54
CA HIS A 268 -49.12 17.44 8.20
C HIS A 268 -49.94 18.71 8.41
N CYS A 269 -49.29 19.81 8.81
CA CYS A 269 -49.94 21.11 9.02
C CYS A 269 -50.01 21.97 7.75
N LYS A 270 -49.68 21.42 6.57
CA LYS A 270 -49.60 22.17 5.30
C LYS A 270 -50.92 22.86 4.92
N THR A 271 -52.05 22.29 5.30
CA THR A 271 -53.39 22.83 5.02
C THR A 271 -53.80 23.93 6.01
N TYR A 272 -53.22 23.93 7.22
CA TYR A 272 -53.58 24.83 8.32
C TYR A 272 -52.64 26.02 8.48
N LEU A 273 -51.43 25.94 7.92
CA LEU A 273 -50.47 27.03 7.92
C LEU A 273 -50.85 28.13 6.91
N ASP A 274 -50.59 29.38 7.27
CA ASP A 274 -50.66 30.53 6.38
C ASP A 274 -49.50 30.53 5.36
N ARG A 275 -49.56 31.44 4.38
CA ARG A 275 -48.56 31.52 3.29
C ARG A 275 -47.17 31.86 3.82
N GLU A 276 -47.07 32.69 4.86
CA GLU A 276 -45.78 33.10 5.43
C GLU A 276 -45.16 31.95 6.24
N SER A 277 -45.95 31.24 7.05
CA SER A 277 -45.47 30.05 7.78
C SER A 277 -45.01 28.92 6.85
N LYS A 278 -45.64 28.70 5.70
CA LYS A 278 -45.18 27.70 4.71
C LYS A 278 -43.82 28.08 4.11
N LEU A 279 -43.63 29.37 3.82
CA LEU A 279 -42.36 29.88 3.31
C LEU A 279 -41.27 29.78 4.39
N ALA A 280 -41.58 30.16 5.63
CA ALA A 280 -40.69 30.05 6.78
C ALA A 280 -40.27 28.60 7.06
N ALA A 281 -41.20 27.64 7.01
CA ALA A 281 -40.91 26.22 7.18
C ALA A 281 -39.97 25.67 6.10
N THR A 282 -40.17 26.09 4.85
CA THR A 282 -39.31 25.69 3.73
C THR A 282 -37.91 26.28 3.87
N LYS A 283 -37.80 27.57 4.22
CA LYS A 283 -36.52 28.22 4.50
C LYS A 283 -35.78 27.59 5.68
N HIS A 284 -36.49 27.20 6.75
CA HIS A 284 -35.89 26.55 7.92
C HIS A 284 -35.27 25.19 7.55
N LEU A 285 -35.99 24.33 6.84
CA LEU A 285 -35.44 23.04 6.39
C LEU A 285 -34.28 23.21 5.40
N GLN A 286 -34.35 24.20 4.49
CA GLN A 286 -33.23 24.55 3.62
C GLN A 286 -32.02 25.01 4.43
N THR A 287 -32.22 25.78 5.50
CA THR A 287 -31.13 26.22 6.38
C THR A 287 -30.41 25.03 7.01
N LEU A 288 -31.15 24.03 7.50
CA LEU A 288 -30.57 22.79 8.05
C LEU A 288 -29.77 22.00 7.00
N GLU A 289 -30.23 21.99 5.73
CA GLU A 289 -29.48 21.38 4.63
C GLU A 289 -28.17 22.14 4.35
N VAL A 290 -28.22 23.46 4.31
CA VAL A 290 -27.02 24.29 4.10
C VAL A 290 -26.07 24.14 5.30
N MET A 291 -26.56 24.02 6.53
CA MET A 291 -25.75 23.72 7.72
C MET A 291 -25.01 22.38 7.62
N ARG A 292 -25.58 21.36 6.97
CA ARG A 292 -24.85 20.12 6.67
C ARG A 292 -23.70 20.33 5.69
N LYS A 293 -23.89 21.17 4.67
CA LYS A 293 -22.83 21.52 3.71
C LYS A 293 -21.72 22.31 4.41
N GLU A 294 -22.08 23.28 5.24
CA GLU A 294 -21.15 24.03 6.09
C GLU A 294 -20.34 23.09 6.99
N TYR A 295 -20.96 22.11 7.65
CA TYR A 295 -20.25 21.12 8.47
C TYR A 295 -19.17 20.38 7.66
N VAL A 296 -19.47 19.97 6.43
CA VAL A 296 -18.50 19.27 5.57
C VAL A 296 -17.32 20.18 5.23
N HIS A 297 -17.59 21.44 4.86
CA HIS A 297 -16.52 22.40 4.55
C HIS A 297 -15.71 22.78 5.79
N ALA A 298 -16.35 22.98 6.94
CA ALA A 298 -15.68 23.22 8.23
C ALA A 298 -14.75 22.06 8.61
N ARG A 299 -15.18 20.80 8.38
CA ARG A 299 -14.35 19.62 8.58
C ARG A 299 -13.17 19.54 7.61
N LEU A 300 -13.34 19.97 6.36
CA LEU A 300 -12.25 20.03 5.39
C LEU A 300 -11.22 21.10 5.80
N LEU A 301 -11.69 22.27 6.24
CA LEU A 301 -10.83 23.34 6.75
C LEU A 301 -10.02 22.86 7.96
N ALA A 302 -10.67 22.28 8.97
CA ALA A 302 -10.00 21.75 10.16
C ALA A 302 -8.91 20.71 9.80
N LYS A 303 -9.15 19.87 8.78
CA LYS A 303 -8.16 18.91 8.29
C LYS A 303 -6.99 19.59 7.59
N ALA A 304 -7.25 20.59 6.76
CA ALA A 304 -6.21 21.34 6.05
C ALA A 304 -5.31 22.12 7.03
N GLN A 305 -5.91 22.76 8.03
CA GLN A 305 -5.20 23.42 9.14
C GLN A 305 -4.28 22.43 9.89
N ALA A 306 -4.81 21.28 10.30
CA ALA A 306 -4.03 20.25 10.98
C ALA A 306 -2.91 19.65 10.09
N GLN A 307 -3.13 19.55 8.78
CA GLN A 307 -2.10 19.13 7.83
C GLN A 307 -0.99 20.16 7.70
N LEU A 308 -1.31 21.45 7.71
CA LEU A 308 -0.31 22.51 7.69
C LEU A 308 0.57 22.46 8.95
N LEU A 309 -0.01 22.34 10.14
CA LEU A 309 0.77 22.21 11.39
C LEU A 309 1.69 20.99 11.37
N ARG A 310 1.20 19.85 10.87
CA ARG A 310 2.04 18.66 10.67
C ARG A 310 3.15 18.87 9.66
N ALA A 311 2.92 19.63 8.59
CA ALA A 311 3.96 19.96 7.63
C ALA A 311 5.07 20.83 8.26
N TYR A 312 4.73 21.72 9.19
CA TYR A 312 5.73 22.46 9.97
C TYR A 312 6.51 21.55 10.93
N ASP A 313 5.83 20.63 11.62
CA ASP A 313 6.48 19.60 12.45
C ASP A 313 7.42 18.71 11.62
N GLU A 314 6.99 18.26 10.44
CA GLU A 314 7.81 17.49 9.50
C GLU A 314 9.06 18.26 9.05
N ILE A 315 8.96 19.58 8.80
CA ILE A 315 10.12 20.42 8.49
C ILE A 315 11.07 20.48 9.69
N ASN A 316 10.54 20.64 10.91
CA ASN A 316 11.36 20.66 12.12
C ASN A 316 12.11 19.33 12.26
N MET A 317 11.39 18.21 12.18
CA MET A 317 11.93 16.85 12.21
C MET A 317 12.98 16.60 11.11
N ALA A 318 12.77 17.12 9.90
CA ALA A 318 13.74 17.00 8.80
C ALA A 318 15.06 17.77 9.05
N THR A 319 15.04 18.78 9.93
CA THR A 319 16.24 19.53 10.33
C THR A 319 16.90 18.98 11.61
N MET A 320 16.23 18.09 12.33
CA MET A 320 16.80 17.45 13.52
C MET A 320 17.96 16.53 13.12
N ARG A 321 18.94 16.43 14.03
CA ARG A 321 20.13 15.60 13.86
C ARG A 321 20.16 14.54 14.93
N LEU A 322 20.83 13.43 14.64
CA LEU A 322 21.14 12.42 15.64
C LEU A 322 21.97 13.07 16.76
N GLN A 323 21.54 12.84 17.99
CA GLN A 323 22.17 13.34 19.21
C GLN A 323 22.43 12.16 20.15
N LEU A 324 23.46 12.28 20.98
CA LEU A 324 23.67 11.31 22.05
C LEU A 324 22.69 11.62 23.18
N ARG A 325 22.06 10.58 23.70
CA ARG A 325 21.09 10.71 24.78
C ARG A 325 21.79 11.24 26.05
N GLU A 326 21.33 12.39 26.56
CA GLU A 326 21.91 13.02 27.76
C GLU A 326 21.32 12.51 29.08
N SER A 327 20.06 12.04 29.08
CA SER A 327 19.37 11.45 30.24
C SER A 327 18.55 10.21 29.83
N GLU A 328 18.37 9.24 30.73
CA GLU A 328 17.60 8.02 30.42
C GLU A 328 16.12 8.31 30.08
N ASP A 329 15.61 9.48 30.48
CA ASP A 329 14.24 9.93 30.22
C ASP A 329 14.04 10.57 28.84
N ASP A 330 15.11 10.80 28.06
CA ASP A 330 14.99 11.38 26.73
C ASP A 330 14.46 10.34 25.72
N THR A 331 13.17 10.46 25.45
CA THR A 331 12.40 9.62 24.50
C THR A 331 12.41 10.17 23.07
N SER A 332 13.30 11.13 22.77
CA SER A 332 13.43 11.70 21.42
C SER A 332 13.85 10.64 20.41
N ILE A 333 13.18 10.61 19.25
CA ILE A 333 13.43 9.62 18.17
C ILE A 333 14.87 9.67 17.66
N TYR A 334 15.52 10.83 17.78
CA TYR A 334 16.88 11.07 17.29
C TYR A 334 17.96 10.93 18.37
N ALA A 335 17.59 10.54 19.59
CA ALA A 335 18.53 10.33 20.69
C ALA A 335 19.00 8.87 20.73
N LEU A 336 20.29 8.66 20.43
CA LEU A 336 20.95 7.36 20.49
C LEU A 336 21.67 7.18 21.82
N SER A 337 21.57 5.98 22.40
CA SER A 337 22.43 5.61 23.52
C SER A 337 23.88 5.36 23.04
N MET A 338 24.84 5.44 23.97
CA MET A 338 26.25 5.18 23.65
C MET A 338 26.47 3.76 23.11
N ASP A 339 25.71 2.78 23.60
CA ASP A 339 25.82 1.38 23.18
C ASP A 339 25.22 1.14 21.78
N GLU A 340 24.25 1.96 21.37
CA GLU A 340 23.60 1.88 20.06
C GLU A 340 24.39 2.61 18.95
N LEU A 341 25.33 3.48 19.31
CA LEU A 341 26.04 4.35 18.36
C LEU A 341 26.80 3.55 17.30
N ASP A 342 27.55 2.53 17.73
CA ASP A 342 28.34 1.70 16.81
C ASP A 342 27.44 0.87 15.89
N ALA A 343 26.35 0.32 16.43
CA ALA A 343 25.36 -0.43 15.66
C ALA A 343 24.69 0.47 14.60
N ALA A 344 24.25 1.67 15.00
CA ALA A 344 23.65 2.66 14.10
C ALA A 344 24.64 3.13 13.02
N SER A 345 25.91 3.32 13.37
CA SER A 345 26.97 3.69 12.42
C SER A 345 27.19 2.61 11.35
N VAL A 346 27.27 1.35 11.77
CA VAL A 346 27.42 0.21 10.86
C VAL A 346 26.19 0.08 9.96
N GLN A 347 24.99 0.20 10.52
CA GLN A 347 23.74 0.11 9.78
C GLN A 347 23.63 1.23 8.72
N ASN A 348 23.84 2.49 9.11
CA ASN A 348 23.78 3.63 8.20
C ASN A 348 24.83 3.53 7.08
N THR A 349 26.00 2.97 7.38
CA THR A 349 27.05 2.73 6.38
C THR A 349 26.64 1.65 5.38
N ASN A 350 26.05 0.56 5.87
CA ASN A 350 25.53 -0.50 5.02
C ASN A 350 24.37 0.00 4.13
N ASP A 351 23.43 0.75 4.70
CA ASP A 351 22.30 1.33 3.96
C ASP A 351 22.78 2.30 2.88
N LYS A 352 23.79 3.13 3.17
CA LYS A 352 24.44 3.99 2.17
C LYS A 352 25.01 3.17 1.01
N PHE A 353 25.72 2.06 1.30
CA PHE A 353 26.30 1.21 0.28
C PHE A 353 25.23 0.57 -0.62
N LEU A 354 24.17 0.00 -0.01
CA LEU A 354 23.05 -0.59 -0.74
C LEU A 354 22.32 0.45 -1.60
N ALA A 355 22.06 1.63 -1.05
CA ALA A 355 21.42 2.74 -1.78
C ALA A 355 22.27 3.21 -2.97
N GLN A 356 23.59 3.32 -2.80
CA GLN A 356 24.50 3.69 -3.88
C GLN A 356 24.53 2.65 -5.00
N SER A 357 24.58 1.36 -4.66
CA SER A 357 24.53 0.25 -5.63
C SER A 357 23.20 0.26 -6.42
N SER A 358 22.08 0.46 -5.71
CA SER A 358 20.76 0.58 -6.32
C SER A 358 20.66 1.80 -7.24
N LEU A 359 21.16 2.96 -6.79
CA LEU A 359 21.16 4.19 -7.59
C LEU A 359 21.94 4.03 -8.90
N LEU A 360 23.09 3.37 -8.87
CA LEU A 360 23.88 3.07 -10.08
C LEU A 360 23.09 2.19 -11.05
N THR A 361 22.46 1.14 -10.54
CA THR A 361 21.63 0.23 -11.34
C THR A 361 20.45 0.97 -11.99
N ILE A 362 19.74 1.80 -11.23
CA ILE A 362 18.62 2.61 -11.73
C ILE A 362 19.10 3.63 -12.77
N LYS A 363 20.23 4.30 -12.54
CA LYS A 363 20.84 5.22 -13.51
C LYS A 363 21.21 4.51 -14.80
N GLY A 364 21.79 3.30 -14.72
CA GLY A 364 22.07 2.46 -15.88
C GLY A 364 20.83 2.16 -16.70
N LYS A 365 19.75 1.69 -16.04
CA LYS A 365 18.44 1.45 -16.67
C LYS A 365 17.87 2.71 -17.32
N LEU A 366 17.94 3.85 -16.66
CA LEU A 366 17.47 5.13 -17.23
C LEU A 366 18.28 5.58 -18.45
N ARG A 367 19.61 5.40 -18.43
CA ARG A 367 20.46 5.68 -19.59
C ARG A 367 20.08 4.80 -20.78
N TYR A 368 19.88 3.51 -20.52
CA TYR A 368 19.43 2.55 -21.53
C TYR A 368 18.09 2.97 -22.17
N LEU A 369 17.07 3.23 -21.34
CA LEU A 369 15.75 3.66 -21.81
C LEU A 369 15.80 4.99 -22.59
N LYS A 370 16.61 5.95 -22.13
CA LYS A 370 16.84 7.21 -22.88
C LYS A 370 17.51 6.97 -24.23
N GLY A 371 18.46 6.03 -24.30
CA GLY A 371 19.08 5.59 -25.55
C GLY A 371 18.06 4.99 -26.53
N LEU A 372 17.18 4.12 -26.03
CA LEU A 372 16.10 3.54 -26.83
C LEU A 372 15.15 4.60 -27.39
N ILE A 373 14.73 5.58 -26.58
CA ILE A 373 13.86 6.67 -27.05
C ILE A 373 14.54 7.47 -28.18
N LYS A 374 15.82 7.81 -28.02
CA LYS A 374 16.60 8.49 -29.08
C LYS A 374 16.71 7.66 -30.35
N SER A 375 16.87 6.34 -30.24
CA SER A 375 16.94 5.45 -31.41
C SER A 375 15.59 5.35 -32.14
N LYS A 376 14.47 5.27 -31.41
CA LYS A 376 13.11 5.24 -31.99
C LYS A 376 12.74 6.55 -32.68
N GLN A 377 13.02 7.69 -32.06
CA GLN A 377 12.81 9.02 -32.68
C GLN A 377 13.60 9.19 -33.99
N LYS A 378 14.74 8.51 -34.13
CA LYS A 378 15.57 8.56 -35.33
C LYS A 378 15.10 7.62 -36.43
N GLN A 379 14.49 6.47 -36.08
CA GLN A 379 13.86 5.57 -37.05
C GLN A 379 12.58 6.16 -37.67
N GLU A 380 11.81 6.96 -36.91
CA GLU A 380 10.63 7.67 -37.43
C GLU A 380 11.00 8.81 -38.41
N SER A 381 12.25 9.27 -38.43
CA SER A 381 12.72 10.33 -39.35
C SER A 381 13.35 9.83 -40.67
N GLU A 382 13.49 8.52 -40.87
CA GLU A 382 14.15 7.93 -42.06
C GLU A 382 13.20 7.13 -42.99
N SER A 383 11.88 7.42 -43.00
CA SER A 383 10.98 6.94 -44.05
C SER A 383 11.09 7.84 -45.31
N PRO A 384 11.40 7.31 -46.50
CA PRO A 384 11.46 8.12 -47.71
C PRO A 384 10.07 8.19 -48.37
N ASP A 385 9.35 9.30 -48.18
CA ASP A 385 8.29 9.68 -49.10
C ASP A 385 8.56 11.07 -49.66
N HIS A 386 8.76 11.11 -50.98
CA HIS A 386 8.84 12.32 -51.77
C HIS A 386 7.46 12.99 -51.85
N SER A 387 7.31 14.21 -51.29
CA SER A 387 6.77 15.37 -52.03
C SER A 387 6.65 16.64 -51.17
N SER A 388 7.57 17.58 -51.46
CA SER A 388 7.42 19.05 -51.50
C SER A 388 7.28 19.91 -50.23
N PRO A 389 7.82 21.16 -50.28
CA PRO A 389 8.28 21.93 -49.13
C PRO A 389 7.30 23.05 -48.73
N VAL A 390 7.41 23.58 -47.50
CA VAL A 390 7.41 25.03 -47.16
C VAL A 390 7.74 25.20 -45.67
N THR A 391 8.97 25.69 -45.42
CA THR A 391 9.35 26.84 -44.58
C THR A 391 8.68 27.08 -43.21
N ALA A 392 9.47 27.00 -42.13
CA ALA A 392 9.69 28.11 -41.19
C ALA A 392 10.87 27.83 -40.24
N LEU A 393 11.89 28.69 -40.34
CA LEU A 393 13.12 28.74 -39.55
C LEU A 393 12.87 29.21 -38.11
N VAL A 394 13.64 28.71 -37.14
CA VAL A 394 14.40 29.51 -36.14
C VAL A 394 15.65 28.71 -35.70
N PRO A 395 16.84 29.33 -35.55
CA PRO A 395 18.14 28.66 -35.53
C PRO A 395 18.70 28.44 -34.12
N VAL A 396 19.40 27.31 -33.92
CA VAL A 396 20.36 27.16 -32.82
C VAL A 396 21.61 26.46 -33.36
N GLU A 397 22.63 27.30 -33.56
CA GLU A 397 24.08 27.08 -33.48
C GLU A 397 24.62 25.67 -33.74
N GLN A 398 25.23 25.55 -34.93
CA GLN A 398 26.20 24.53 -35.28
C GLN A 398 27.53 24.83 -34.58
N GLU A 399 27.96 23.96 -33.68
CA GLU A 399 29.38 23.64 -33.55
C GLU A 399 29.57 22.20 -34.00
N GLY A 400 30.36 22.05 -35.06
CA GLY A 400 30.49 20.83 -35.81
C GLY A 400 31.35 19.80 -35.09
N GLU A 401 30.84 18.57 -35.03
CA GLU A 401 31.66 17.38 -35.17
C GLU A 401 30.95 16.40 -36.11
N ASN A 402 31.58 16.18 -37.26
CA ASN A 402 31.26 15.12 -38.20
C ASN A 402 31.40 13.75 -37.52
N LEU A 403 30.32 13.25 -36.89
CA LEU A 403 30.26 11.87 -36.41
C LEU A 403 29.41 11.03 -37.36
N ILE A 404 30.12 10.51 -38.36
CA ILE A 404 29.86 9.33 -39.18
C ILE A 404 28.78 8.43 -38.56
N LYS A 405 27.78 8.08 -39.38
CA LYS A 405 26.87 6.93 -39.21
C LYS A 405 27.58 5.78 -38.47
N ARG A 406 27.37 5.65 -37.17
CA ARG A 406 27.70 4.44 -36.43
C ARG A 406 26.38 3.88 -35.95
N GLU A 407 25.85 2.92 -36.69
CA GLU A 407 25.09 1.83 -36.07
C GLU A 407 25.86 1.44 -34.80
N GLU A 408 25.20 1.34 -33.63
CA GLU A 408 25.89 1.21 -32.33
C GLU A 408 26.89 0.05 -32.40
N ALA A 409 28.16 0.32 -32.68
CA ALA A 409 29.15 -0.73 -32.86
C ALA A 409 29.67 -1.17 -31.50
N CYS A 410 29.93 -2.47 -31.34
CA CYS A 410 30.55 -2.98 -30.14
C CYS A 410 31.92 -2.30 -29.95
N PRO A 411 32.23 -1.73 -28.77
CA PRO A 411 33.48 -1.03 -28.53
C PRO A 411 34.72 -1.96 -28.53
N ILE A 412 34.54 -3.27 -28.67
CA ILE A 412 35.61 -4.27 -28.64
C ILE A 412 35.88 -4.83 -30.04
N CYS A 413 34.87 -5.43 -30.68
CA CYS A 413 35.05 -6.00 -32.02
C CYS A 413 34.70 -5.04 -33.16
N HIS A 414 34.15 -3.86 -32.85
CA HIS A 414 33.64 -2.89 -33.84
C HIS A 414 32.55 -3.43 -34.77
N GLU A 415 32.01 -4.64 -34.52
CA GLU A 415 30.83 -5.16 -35.21
C GLU A 415 29.58 -4.42 -34.73
N ASN A 416 28.62 -4.21 -35.64
CA ASN A 416 27.35 -3.56 -35.31
C ASN A 416 26.58 -4.36 -34.23
N LEU A 417 26.19 -3.69 -33.15
CA LEU A 417 25.30 -4.24 -32.12
C LEU A 417 23.92 -4.41 -32.76
N ARG A 418 23.65 -5.65 -33.16
CA ARG A 418 22.29 -6.10 -33.51
C ARG A 418 21.36 -5.90 -32.30
N SER A 419 20.11 -6.31 -32.42
CA SER A 419 19.12 -6.16 -31.34
C SER A 419 19.57 -6.71 -29.98
N GLN A 420 20.49 -7.69 -29.98
CA GLN A 420 20.99 -8.37 -28.78
C GLN A 420 22.31 -7.76 -28.29
N LYS A 421 22.30 -7.18 -27.08
CA LYS A 421 23.46 -6.52 -26.48
C LYS A 421 23.54 -6.74 -24.97
N MET A 422 24.77 -6.72 -24.46
CA MET A 422 25.08 -6.79 -23.03
C MET A 422 25.29 -5.37 -22.50
N VAL A 423 24.46 -4.98 -21.54
CA VAL A 423 24.39 -3.64 -20.96
C VAL A 423 24.99 -3.66 -19.57
N PHE A 424 26.09 -2.93 -19.39
CA PHE A 424 26.77 -2.78 -18.10
C PHE A 424 25.95 -1.88 -17.15
N GLN A 425 26.23 -1.92 -15.84
CA GLN A 425 25.62 -1.02 -14.85
C GLN A 425 25.78 0.47 -15.18
N CYS A 426 26.86 0.84 -15.87
CA CYS A 426 27.10 2.20 -16.35
C CYS A 426 26.20 2.60 -17.55
N GLY A 427 25.44 1.66 -18.12
CA GLY A 427 24.59 1.85 -19.30
C GLY A 427 25.32 1.76 -20.64
N HIS A 428 26.57 1.31 -20.65
CA HIS A 428 27.34 1.07 -21.88
C HIS A 428 27.11 -0.34 -22.40
N ASN A 429 27.24 -0.52 -23.71
CA ASN A 429 26.82 -1.74 -24.39
C ASN A 429 28.01 -2.44 -25.06
N THR A 430 27.96 -3.77 -25.10
CA THR A 430 28.87 -4.64 -25.87
C THR A 430 28.09 -5.76 -26.55
N CYS A 431 28.66 -6.42 -27.56
CA CYS A 431 28.02 -7.59 -28.13
C CYS A 431 28.19 -8.78 -27.18
N CYS A 432 27.28 -9.74 -27.25
CA CYS A 432 27.32 -10.92 -26.37
C CYS A 432 28.66 -11.67 -26.48
N ARG A 433 29.19 -11.81 -27.70
CA ARG A 433 30.47 -12.50 -27.96
C ARG A 433 31.64 -11.85 -27.22
N CYS A 434 31.75 -10.52 -27.32
CA CYS A 434 32.84 -9.80 -26.65
C CYS A 434 32.67 -9.78 -25.14
N PHE A 435 31.44 -9.71 -24.64
CA PHE A 435 31.19 -9.85 -23.20
C PHE A 435 31.65 -11.21 -22.66
N PHE A 436 31.23 -12.31 -23.30
CA PHE A 436 31.64 -13.66 -22.89
C PHE A 436 33.16 -13.83 -22.99
N ALA A 437 33.80 -13.31 -24.05
CA ALA A 437 35.26 -13.34 -24.16
C ALA A 437 35.98 -12.58 -23.04
N MET A 438 35.39 -11.52 -22.48
CA MET A 438 35.95 -10.78 -21.35
C MET A 438 35.81 -11.55 -20.03
N THR A 439 34.72 -12.31 -19.86
CA THR A 439 34.46 -13.09 -18.64
C THR A 439 35.17 -14.45 -18.66
N GLU A 440 35.30 -15.09 -19.82
CA GLU A 440 35.92 -16.41 -19.99
C GLU A 440 37.45 -16.34 -19.89
N ARG A 441 38.10 -15.27 -20.36
CA ARG A 441 39.55 -15.08 -20.21
C ARG A 441 40.01 -14.95 -18.76
N GLY A 442 39.11 -14.61 -17.84
CA GLY A 442 39.37 -14.59 -16.40
C GLY A 442 39.32 -15.98 -15.73
N SER A 443 38.88 -17.03 -16.44
CA SER A 443 38.66 -18.37 -15.88
C SER A 443 39.87 -19.32 -16.00
N ILE A 444 41.01 -18.83 -16.51
CA ILE A 444 42.25 -19.64 -16.67
C ILE A 444 43.09 -19.65 -15.38
N HIS A 445 42.84 -18.72 -14.47
CA HIS A 445 43.41 -18.74 -13.11
C HIS A 445 42.28 -19.07 -12.12
N GLU A 446 42.56 -19.92 -11.14
CA GLU A 446 41.61 -20.54 -10.17
C GLU A 446 40.75 -19.57 -9.32
N ASN A 447 40.81 -18.26 -9.58
CA ASN A 447 39.95 -17.25 -8.97
C ASN A 447 38.95 -16.71 -10.00
N LEU A 448 37.69 -17.17 -9.95
CA LEU A 448 36.60 -16.55 -10.70
C LEU A 448 36.55 -15.04 -10.41
N GLN A 449 36.97 -14.21 -11.36
CA GLN A 449 36.72 -12.77 -11.30
C GLN A 449 35.20 -12.54 -11.34
N LYS A 450 34.61 -12.25 -10.18
CA LYS A 450 33.17 -11.94 -10.02
C LYS A 450 32.76 -10.60 -10.66
N TRP A 451 33.72 -9.85 -11.21
CA TRP A 451 33.52 -8.52 -11.77
C TRP A 451 34.20 -8.38 -13.12
N VAL A 452 33.64 -7.50 -13.95
CA VAL A 452 34.10 -7.17 -15.29
C VAL A 452 34.18 -5.65 -15.43
N MET A 453 35.24 -5.15 -16.06
CA MET A 453 35.38 -3.72 -16.36
C MET A 453 34.60 -3.36 -17.61
N CYS A 454 33.80 -2.30 -17.55
CA CYS A 454 33.20 -1.73 -18.76
C CYS A 454 34.31 -1.26 -19.73
N PRO A 455 34.32 -1.67 -21.01
CA PRO A 455 35.34 -1.24 -21.99
C PRO A 455 35.36 0.26 -22.26
N ILE A 456 34.20 0.93 -22.09
CA ILE A 456 34.05 2.35 -22.39
C ILE A 456 34.50 3.23 -21.22
N CYS A 457 33.94 3.03 -20.02
CA CYS A 457 34.24 3.89 -18.87
C CYS A 457 35.07 3.24 -17.76
N ARG A 458 35.55 2.01 -17.97
CA ARG A 458 36.37 1.23 -17.02
C ARG A 458 35.74 1.00 -15.63
N GLN A 459 34.43 1.22 -15.51
CA GLN A 459 33.72 0.97 -14.26
C GLN A 459 33.65 -0.54 -13.98
N HIS A 460 34.05 -0.94 -12.78
CA HIS A 460 33.87 -2.30 -12.27
C HIS A 460 32.38 -2.61 -12.12
N THR A 461 31.94 -3.67 -12.78
CA THR A 461 30.56 -4.16 -12.76
C THR A 461 30.59 -5.63 -12.34
N ASP A 462 29.86 -6.02 -11.30
CA ASP A 462 29.66 -7.44 -11.02
C ASP A 462 28.99 -8.10 -12.22
N VAL A 463 29.46 -9.27 -12.64
CA VAL A 463 28.93 -9.99 -13.81
C VAL A 463 27.42 -10.22 -13.70
N ARG A 464 26.90 -10.42 -12.47
CA ARG A 464 25.45 -10.59 -12.19
C ARG A 464 24.62 -9.35 -12.49
N ASN A 465 25.25 -8.18 -12.53
CA ASN A 465 24.59 -6.90 -12.74
C ASN A 465 24.70 -6.41 -14.19
N VAL A 466 25.23 -7.22 -15.09
CA VAL A 466 25.20 -6.95 -16.53
C VAL A 466 23.90 -7.52 -17.09
N ALA A 467 23.10 -6.66 -17.72
CA ALA A 467 21.82 -7.05 -18.28
C ALA A 467 21.95 -7.45 -19.74
N TYR A 468 21.27 -8.52 -20.14
CA TYR A 468 21.04 -8.82 -21.54
C TYR A 468 19.82 -8.03 -22.03
N ALA A 469 19.96 -7.35 -23.17
CA ALA A 469 18.88 -6.60 -23.79
C ALA A 469 18.66 -7.06 -25.24
N ASP A 470 17.39 -7.29 -25.61
CA ASP A 470 16.98 -7.63 -26.98
C ASP A 470 15.94 -6.64 -27.50
N ASP A 471 16.33 -5.81 -28.46
CA ASP A 471 15.49 -4.76 -29.05
C ASP A 471 14.46 -5.29 -30.07
N ARG A 472 14.41 -6.60 -30.34
CA ARG A 472 13.48 -7.22 -31.32
C ARG A 472 12.01 -7.20 -30.92
N GLN A 473 11.66 -6.94 -29.67
CA GLN A 473 10.29 -7.18 -29.16
C GLN A 473 9.22 -6.16 -29.58
N ASN A 474 9.51 -5.24 -30.50
CA ASN A 474 8.53 -4.26 -31.01
C ASN A 474 8.19 -4.39 -32.51
N GLY A 475 8.71 -5.39 -33.20
CA GLY A 475 8.35 -5.70 -34.59
C GLY A 475 7.54 -6.99 -34.65
N SER A 476 6.31 -6.92 -35.16
CA SER A 476 5.45 -8.07 -35.48
C SER A 476 6.26 -9.19 -36.14
N SER A 477 6.35 -10.35 -35.49
CA SER A 477 6.92 -11.56 -36.08
C SER A 477 5.96 -12.08 -37.15
N SER A 478 6.38 -11.98 -38.40
CA SER A 478 5.80 -12.68 -39.55
C SER A 478 5.86 -14.19 -39.34
N ASP A 479 4.72 -14.84 -39.59
CA ASP A 479 4.55 -16.29 -39.68
C ASP A 479 5.59 -16.93 -40.60
N GLN A 480 6.30 -17.97 -40.11
CA GLN A 480 6.32 -19.30 -40.74
C GLN A 480 7.21 -20.31 -39.98
N ASP A 481 6.58 -21.48 -39.78
CA ASP A 481 7.12 -22.86 -39.76
C ASP A 481 7.86 -23.45 -38.54
N HIS A 482 7.04 -24.06 -37.68
CA HIS A 482 7.07 -25.49 -37.28
C HIS A 482 8.35 -26.11 -36.67
N LYS A 483 8.49 -25.93 -35.36
CA LYS A 483 8.53 -26.96 -34.29
C LYS A 483 9.12 -26.26 -33.07
N GLU A 484 8.30 -25.42 -32.45
CA GLU A 484 8.73 -24.61 -31.32
C GLU A 484 9.11 -25.53 -30.16
N ASN A 485 10.32 -25.37 -29.63
CA ASN A 485 10.59 -25.87 -28.30
C ASN A 485 9.70 -25.07 -27.34
N GLU A 486 9.12 -25.67 -26.31
CA GLU A 486 8.35 -24.93 -25.30
C GLU A 486 9.10 -23.68 -24.82
N ALA A 487 10.43 -23.75 -24.72
CA ALA A 487 11.33 -22.66 -24.34
C ALA A 487 11.39 -21.47 -25.33
N SER A 488 11.04 -21.65 -26.60
CA SER A 488 11.02 -20.56 -27.60
C SER A 488 9.73 -19.75 -27.60
N LEU A 489 8.68 -20.20 -26.88
CA LEU A 489 7.45 -19.43 -26.72
C LEU A 489 7.72 -18.17 -25.88
N ALA A 490 7.59 -17.01 -26.53
CA ALA A 490 7.70 -15.71 -25.90
C ALA A 490 6.43 -15.42 -25.08
N VAL A 491 6.61 -15.12 -23.80
CA VAL A 491 5.54 -14.64 -22.92
C VAL A 491 5.54 -13.12 -23.00
N GLN A 492 4.39 -12.52 -23.33
CA GLN A 492 4.20 -11.08 -23.36
C GLN A 492 4.12 -10.54 -21.93
N GLY A 493 4.95 -9.53 -21.61
CA GLY A 493 5.06 -8.91 -20.28
C GLY A 493 6.32 -9.34 -19.52
N SER A 494 6.69 -8.59 -18.48
CA SER A 494 7.84 -8.89 -17.63
C SER A 494 7.34 -9.42 -16.29
N TYR A 495 7.54 -10.71 -16.02
CA TYR A 495 7.10 -11.36 -14.79
C TYR A 495 8.24 -12.12 -14.14
N GLY A 496 8.03 -12.61 -12.91
CA GLY A 496 9.01 -13.50 -12.27
C GLY A 496 9.17 -14.80 -13.05
N THR A 497 10.36 -15.41 -13.01
CA THR A 497 10.74 -16.62 -13.77
C THR A 497 9.70 -17.74 -13.69
N LYS A 498 9.15 -17.98 -12.50
CA LYS A 498 8.10 -18.98 -12.27
C LYS A 498 6.77 -18.64 -12.96
N ILE A 499 6.33 -17.39 -12.87
CA ILE A 499 5.08 -16.94 -13.52
C ILE A 499 5.21 -17.06 -15.03
N GLU A 500 6.35 -16.62 -15.58
CA GLU A 500 6.63 -16.77 -17.02
C GLU A 500 6.64 -18.25 -17.43
N ALA A 501 7.26 -19.13 -16.63
CA ALA A 501 7.27 -20.57 -16.91
C ALA A 501 5.85 -21.18 -16.89
N VAL A 502 5.01 -20.80 -15.93
CA VAL A 502 3.60 -21.25 -15.87
C VAL A 502 2.83 -20.77 -17.09
N THR A 503 2.91 -19.48 -17.44
CA THR A 503 2.23 -18.91 -18.60
C THR A 503 2.71 -19.56 -19.89
N ARG A 504 4.02 -19.78 -20.04
CA ARG A 504 4.62 -20.47 -21.20
C ARG A 504 4.11 -21.89 -21.36
N ARG A 505 4.02 -22.64 -20.26
CA ARG A 505 3.45 -24.00 -20.28
C ARG A 505 1.98 -24.00 -20.71
N ILE A 506 1.19 -23.03 -20.27
CA ILE A 506 -0.22 -22.92 -20.68
C ILE A 506 -0.33 -22.58 -22.16
N LEU A 507 0.53 -21.67 -22.68
CA LEU A 507 0.60 -21.38 -24.12
C LEU A 507 0.98 -22.62 -24.94
N TRP A 508 1.93 -23.41 -24.46
CA TRP A 508 2.33 -24.67 -25.10
C TRP A 508 1.21 -25.71 -25.11
N ILE A 509 0.48 -25.84 -24.00
CA ILE A 509 -0.70 -26.72 -23.93
C ILE A 509 -1.74 -26.25 -24.96
N LYS A 510 -1.98 -24.94 -25.05
CA LYS A 510 -2.92 -24.35 -26.00
C LYS A 510 -2.50 -24.55 -27.46
N SER A 511 -1.21 -24.42 -27.79
CA SER A 511 -0.72 -24.65 -29.15
C SER A 511 -0.77 -26.12 -29.55
N SER A 512 -0.66 -27.03 -28.57
CA SER A 512 -0.78 -28.47 -28.78
C SER A 512 -2.25 -28.92 -28.89
N ASP A 513 -3.13 -28.37 -28.05
CA ASP A 513 -4.56 -28.64 -28.02
C ASP A 513 -5.33 -27.35 -27.65
N GLN A 514 -6.00 -26.78 -28.65
CA GLN A 514 -6.74 -25.52 -28.51
C GLN A 514 -7.95 -25.63 -27.56
N GLN A 515 -8.48 -26.84 -27.33
CA GLN A 515 -9.62 -27.12 -26.46
C GLN A 515 -9.20 -27.59 -25.06
N ALA A 516 -7.90 -27.79 -24.81
CA ALA A 516 -7.41 -28.23 -23.52
C ALA A 516 -7.77 -27.22 -22.41
N LYS A 517 -8.28 -27.76 -21.30
CA LYS A 517 -8.62 -26.98 -20.12
C LYS A 517 -7.66 -27.26 -18.98
N VAL A 518 -7.29 -26.20 -18.27
CA VAL A 518 -6.22 -26.22 -17.27
C VAL A 518 -6.75 -25.71 -15.93
N LEU A 519 -6.51 -26.48 -14.86
CA LEU A 519 -6.66 -26.01 -13.49
C LEU A 519 -5.33 -25.51 -12.96
N VAL A 520 -5.32 -24.30 -12.39
CA VAL A 520 -4.13 -23.74 -11.74
C VAL A 520 -4.42 -23.56 -10.26
N PHE A 521 -3.61 -24.20 -9.43
CA PHE A 521 -3.70 -24.10 -7.98
C PHE A 521 -2.54 -23.28 -7.42
N SER A 522 -2.87 -22.36 -6.52
CA SER A 522 -1.89 -21.72 -5.64
C SER A 522 -2.48 -21.54 -4.24
N SER A 523 -1.62 -21.49 -3.24
CA SER A 523 -1.92 -21.20 -1.84
C SER A 523 -2.00 -19.68 -1.61
N TRP A 524 -1.41 -18.90 -2.51
CA TRP A 524 -1.25 -17.46 -2.40
C TRP A 524 -2.22 -16.72 -3.31
N LYS A 525 -3.01 -15.81 -2.74
CA LYS A 525 -3.93 -14.97 -3.51
C LYS A 525 -3.17 -14.10 -4.50
N ASP A 526 -2.12 -13.45 -4.03
CA ASP A 526 -1.34 -12.48 -4.79
C ASP A 526 -0.68 -13.12 -6.02
N VAL A 527 -0.26 -14.38 -5.93
CA VAL A 527 0.27 -15.15 -7.07
C VAL A 527 -0.81 -15.35 -8.13
N LEU A 528 -2.03 -15.67 -7.72
CA LEU A 528 -3.16 -15.75 -8.67
C LEU A 528 -3.46 -14.39 -9.29
N ASP A 529 -3.41 -13.30 -8.52
CA ASP A 529 -3.59 -11.93 -9.05
C ASP A 529 -2.55 -11.62 -10.14
N VAL A 530 -1.27 -11.95 -9.92
CA VAL A 530 -0.21 -11.76 -10.94
C VAL A 530 -0.42 -12.67 -12.15
N LEU A 531 -0.86 -13.91 -11.96
CA LEU A 531 -1.22 -14.80 -13.06
C LEU A 531 -2.40 -14.29 -13.87
N GLU A 532 -3.42 -13.70 -13.26
CA GLU A 532 -4.54 -13.07 -13.99
C GLU A 532 -4.03 -12.00 -14.97
N HIS A 533 -3.08 -11.16 -14.53
CA HIS A 533 -2.47 -10.15 -15.39
C HIS A 533 -1.64 -10.78 -16.52
N SER A 534 -0.84 -11.81 -16.22
CA SER A 534 -0.02 -12.51 -17.21
C SER A 534 -0.85 -13.24 -18.26
N LEU A 535 -1.90 -13.96 -17.84
CA LEU A 535 -2.80 -14.69 -18.74
C LEU A 535 -3.59 -13.72 -19.64
N ALA A 536 -4.05 -12.58 -19.10
CA ALA A 536 -4.74 -11.55 -19.87
C ALA A 536 -3.82 -10.96 -20.97
N ALA A 537 -2.58 -10.61 -20.61
CA ALA A 537 -1.61 -10.07 -21.54
C ALA A 537 -1.27 -11.04 -22.68
N ASN A 538 -1.34 -12.35 -22.43
CA ASN A 538 -1.03 -13.40 -23.40
C ASN A 538 -2.26 -13.97 -24.12
N GLY A 539 -3.42 -13.30 -24.03
CA GLY A 539 -4.63 -13.72 -24.74
C GLY A 539 -5.18 -15.10 -24.32
N ILE A 540 -4.95 -15.50 -23.06
CA ILE A 540 -5.47 -16.74 -22.48
C ILE A 540 -6.77 -16.43 -21.74
N THR A 541 -7.84 -17.17 -22.04
CA THR A 541 -9.13 -17.00 -21.36
C THR A 541 -9.09 -17.71 -20.00
N PHE A 542 -9.38 -16.98 -18.94
CA PHE A 542 -9.36 -17.52 -17.58
C PHE A 542 -10.55 -17.05 -16.75
N ILE A 543 -10.83 -17.78 -15.68
CA ILE A 543 -11.74 -17.36 -14.62
C ILE A 543 -11.17 -17.76 -13.27
N ARG A 544 -11.41 -16.91 -12.26
CA ARG A 544 -10.97 -17.15 -10.89
C ARG A 544 -12.13 -17.50 -10.00
N MET A 545 -11.98 -18.58 -9.24
CA MET A 545 -12.98 -18.98 -8.27
C MET A 545 -12.83 -18.13 -6.99
N LYS A 546 -13.83 -17.28 -6.75
CA LYS A 546 -14.00 -16.55 -5.48
C LYS A 546 -15.02 -17.29 -4.62
N GLY A 547 -14.78 -17.39 -3.31
CA GLY A 547 -15.64 -18.16 -2.39
C GLY A 547 -17.10 -17.69 -2.36
N GLY A 548 -17.99 -18.53 -1.81
CA GLY A 548 -19.43 -18.24 -1.70
C GLY A 548 -20.19 -18.46 -3.01
N ARG A 549 -21.30 -17.72 -3.23
CA ARG A 549 -22.18 -17.88 -4.40
C ARG A 549 -21.47 -17.68 -5.75
N LYS A 550 -20.40 -16.87 -5.78
CA LYS A 550 -19.59 -16.61 -6.99
C LYS A 550 -18.77 -17.82 -7.46
N SER A 551 -18.56 -18.82 -6.60
CA SER A 551 -17.82 -20.05 -6.96
C SER A 551 -18.60 -20.93 -7.93
N GLN A 552 -19.90 -21.07 -7.72
CA GLN A 552 -20.79 -21.89 -8.57
C GLN A 552 -20.86 -21.33 -9.98
N THR A 553 -21.02 -20.00 -10.13
CA THR A 553 -20.99 -19.33 -11.44
C THR A 553 -19.66 -19.55 -12.16
N ALA A 554 -18.53 -19.45 -11.45
CA ALA A 554 -17.22 -19.67 -12.06
C ALA A 554 -17.05 -21.11 -12.58
N ILE A 555 -17.54 -22.10 -11.82
CA ILE A 555 -17.51 -23.51 -12.21
C ILE A 555 -18.42 -23.76 -13.42
N SER A 556 -19.67 -23.26 -13.40
CA SER A 556 -20.61 -23.43 -14.53
C SER A 556 -20.07 -22.84 -15.83
N ARG A 557 -19.43 -21.67 -15.76
CA ARG A 557 -18.78 -21.04 -16.90
C ARG A 557 -17.57 -21.84 -17.40
N PHE A 558 -16.74 -22.34 -16.49
CA PHE A 558 -15.62 -23.20 -16.86
C PHE A 558 -16.08 -24.51 -17.51
N LYS A 559 -17.19 -25.10 -17.04
CA LYS A 559 -17.79 -26.30 -17.65
C LYS A 559 -18.45 -26.03 -19.01
N GLY A 560 -18.85 -24.79 -19.28
CA GLY A 560 -19.56 -24.41 -20.51
C GLY A 560 -21.05 -24.71 -20.48
N THR A 561 -21.67 -24.78 -19.29
CA THR A 561 -23.10 -25.09 -19.13
C THR A 561 -24.02 -23.85 -19.24
N GLU A 562 -23.47 -22.63 -19.30
CA GLU A 562 -24.22 -21.40 -19.54
C GLU A 562 -24.34 -21.15 -21.06
N LYS A 563 -25.57 -20.99 -21.58
CA LYS A 563 -25.91 -20.82 -23.01
C LYS A 563 -25.60 -19.41 -23.58
N GLU A 564 -24.50 -18.78 -23.20
CA GLU A 564 -24.10 -17.50 -23.77
C GLU A 564 -22.91 -17.67 -24.73
N GLU A 565 -22.92 -16.91 -25.83
CA GLU A 565 -21.95 -16.88 -26.94
C GLU A 565 -20.53 -16.38 -26.53
N ALA A 566 -20.12 -16.62 -25.29
CA ALA A 566 -18.83 -16.21 -24.76
C ALA A 566 -17.72 -17.20 -25.18
N LYS A 567 -16.52 -16.68 -25.45
CA LYS A 567 -15.32 -17.48 -25.73
C LYS A 567 -15.10 -18.54 -24.64
N SER A 568 -14.86 -19.79 -25.05
CA SER A 568 -14.58 -20.91 -24.13
C SER A 568 -13.45 -20.54 -23.15
N ILE A 569 -13.70 -20.78 -21.85
CA ILE A 569 -12.73 -20.50 -20.78
C ILE A 569 -11.74 -21.66 -20.69
N GLN A 570 -10.45 -21.37 -20.89
CA GLN A 570 -9.40 -22.38 -20.90
C GLN A 570 -8.81 -22.63 -19.51
N VAL A 571 -8.69 -21.60 -18.67
CA VAL A 571 -8.01 -21.70 -17.37
C VAL A 571 -8.96 -21.40 -16.20
N LEU A 572 -8.95 -22.25 -15.17
CA LEU A 572 -9.62 -22.01 -13.89
C LEU A 572 -8.59 -21.84 -12.78
N LEU A 573 -8.54 -20.63 -12.20
CA LEU A 573 -7.63 -20.27 -11.10
C LEU A 573 -8.29 -20.56 -9.75
N LEU A 574 -7.61 -21.36 -8.93
CA LEU A 574 -8.12 -21.89 -7.66
C LEU A 574 -7.12 -21.67 -6.53
N LEU A 575 -7.64 -21.24 -5.38
CA LEU A 575 -6.88 -21.36 -4.14
C LEU A 575 -6.94 -22.81 -3.68
N VAL A 576 -5.81 -23.36 -3.22
CA VAL A 576 -5.73 -24.73 -2.68
C VAL A 576 -6.76 -24.96 -1.57
N GLN A 577 -6.95 -23.98 -0.68
CA GLN A 577 -7.94 -24.01 0.40
C GLN A 577 -9.39 -24.15 -0.11
N HIS A 578 -9.71 -23.52 -1.24
CA HIS A 578 -11.05 -23.62 -1.84
C HIS A 578 -11.24 -24.89 -2.67
N GLY A 579 -10.14 -25.60 -2.99
CA GLY A 579 -10.17 -26.91 -3.64
C GLY A 579 -10.64 -28.06 -2.75
N ALA A 580 -10.79 -27.86 -1.43
CA ALA A 580 -11.16 -28.90 -0.48
C ALA A 580 -12.67 -29.28 -0.48
N ASN A 581 -13.53 -28.48 -1.12
CA ASN A 581 -15.00 -28.56 -0.98
C ASN A 581 -15.74 -29.59 -1.87
N GLY A 582 -15.11 -30.69 -2.29
CA GLY A 582 -15.84 -31.76 -3.00
C GLY A 582 -16.11 -31.52 -4.49
N LEU A 583 -15.39 -30.61 -5.15
CA LEU A 583 -15.63 -30.25 -6.57
C LEU A 583 -15.32 -31.42 -7.53
N ASN A 584 -16.05 -31.48 -8.65
CA ASN A 584 -15.82 -32.44 -9.74
C ASN A 584 -15.60 -31.69 -11.06
N LEU A 585 -14.36 -31.67 -11.55
CA LEU A 585 -13.91 -30.86 -12.69
C LEU A 585 -13.28 -31.76 -13.76
N LEU A 586 -14.08 -32.70 -14.29
CA LEU A 586 -13.68 -33.67 -15.31
C LEU A 586 -13.35 -32.99 -16.65
N GLU A 587 -13.78 -31.75 -16.85
CA GLU A 587 -13.57 -30.99 -18.08
C GLU A 587 -12.11 -30.54 -18.27
N ALA A 588 -11.28 -30.54 -17.21
CA ALA A 588 -9.87 -30.22 -17.30
C ALA A 588 -9.02 -31.46 -17.52
N GLN A 589 -7.97 -31.38 -18.34
CA GLN A 589 -6.97 -32.47 -18.47
C GLN A 589 -5.67 -32.15 -17.74
N HIS A 590 -5.36 -30.86 -17.58
CA HIS A 590 -4.09 -30.43 -17.00
C HIS A 590 -4.30 -29.79 -15.62
N VAL A 591 -3.45 -30.18 -14.67
CA VAL A 591 -3.38 -29.60 -13.33
C VAL A 591 -2.01 -28.97 -13.16
N ILE A 592 -1.97 -27.67 -12.89
CA ILE A 592 -0.76 -26.92 -12.60
C ILE A 592 -0.73 -26.59 -11.11
N LEU A 593 0.35 -26.99 -10.45
CA LEU A 593 0.68 -26.61 -9.08
C LEU A 593 1.80 -25.57 -9.15
N VAL A 594 1.48 -24.32 -8.79
CA VAL A 594 2.40 -23.19 -8.93
C VAL A 594 3.53 -23.27 -7.90
N GLU A 595 3.27 -23.83 -6.72
CA GLU A 595 4.26 -24.05 -5.68
C GLU A 595 4.04 -25.40 -4.97
N PRO A 596 5.09 -25.99 -4.38
CA PRO A 596 4.96 -27.26 -3.67
C PRO A 596 4.17 -27.07 -2.37
N LEU A 597 3.23 -27.98 -2.10
CA LEU A 597 2.40 -27.92 -0.90
C LEU A 597 3.06 -28.71 0.23
N LEU A 598 3.13 -28.15 1.44
CA LEU A 598 3.68 -28.85 2.62
C LEU A 598 2.88 -30.10 3.00
N ASN A 599 1.61 -30.17 2.62
CA ASN A 599 0.74 -31.30 2.90
C ASN A 599 0.48 -32.10 1.60
N PRO A 600 1.09 -33.27 1.41
CA PRO A 600 0.86 -34.13 0.25
C PRO A 600 -0.61 -34.53 0.06
N ALA A 601 -1.38 -34.63 1.15
CA ALA A 601 -2.81 -34.99 1.06
C ALA A 601 -3.63 -33.86 0.40
N ALA A 602 -3.28 -32.60 0.64
CA ALA A 602 -3.94 -31.47 -0.02
C ALA A 602 -3.65 -31.47 -1.53
N GLU A 603 -2.44 -31.84 -1.92
CA GLU A 603 -2.05 -32.01 -3.33
C GLU A 603 -2.82 -33.17 -3.99
N ALA A 604 -2.83 -34.34 -3.36
CA ALA A 604 -3.57 -35.50 -3.83
C ALA A 604 -5.08 -35.19 -3.96
N GLN A 605 -5.62 -34.41 -3.02
CA GLN A 605 -7.01 -33.95 -3.07
C GLN A 605 -7.26 -33.01 -4.25
N ALA A 606 -6.32 -32.10 -4.56
CA ALA A 606 -6.42 -31.19 -5.71
C ALA A 606 -6.37 -31.96 -7.04
N VAL A 607 -5.43 -32.92 -7.17
CA VAL A 607 -5.34 -33.80 -8.35
C VAL A 607 -6.58 -34.67 -8.49
N GLY A 608 -7.11 -35.21 -7.37
CA GLY A 608 -8.34 -36.01 -7.34
C GLY A 608 -9.63 -35.26 -7.72
N ARG A 609 -9.57 -33.94 -7.96
CA ARG A 609 -10.68 -33.17 -8.56
C ARG A 609 -10.83 -33.40 -10.06
N VAL A 610 -9.72 -33.78 -10.70
CA VAL A 610 -9.64 -34.02 -12.14
C VAL A 610 -9.47 -35.51 -12.41
N HIS A 611 -8.53 -36.14 -11.70
CA HIS A 611 -8.28 -37.58 -11.79
C HIS A 611 -9.32 -38.33 -10.98
N ARG A 612 -10.51 -38.52 -11.55
CA ARG A 612 -11.66 -39.15 -10.92
C ARG A 612 -12.39 -40.06 -11.90
N ILE A 613 -13.17 -41.02 -11.37
CA ILE A 613 -14.06 -41.88 -12.15
C ILE A 613 -14.97 -40.99 -13.03
N GLY A 614 -14.90 -41.18 -14.35
CA GLY A 614 -15.57 -40.36 -15.36
C GLY A 614 -14.66 -39.47 -16.20
N GLN A 615 -13.35 -39.41 -15.91
CA GLN A 615 -12.37 -38.77 -16.78
C GLN A 615 -11.97 -39.72 -17.93
N GLU A 616 -12.17 -39.30 -19.17
CA GLU A 616 -11.84 -40.07 -20.38
C GLU A 616 -10.41 -39.78 -20.89
N ASN A 617 -9.85 -38.60 -20.57
CA ASN A 617 -8.54 -38.15 -21.04
C ASN A 617 -7.44 -38.32 -19.97
N PRO A 618 -6.17 -38.55 -20.36
CA PRO A 618 -5.07 -38.65 -19.40
C PRO A 618 -4.89 -37.35 -18.62
N THR A 619 -4.89 -37.44 -17.29
CA THR A 619 -4.66 -36.29 -16.41
C THR A 619 -3.17 -36.00 -16.25
N LEU A 620 -2.73 -34.81 -16.66
CA LEU A 620 -1.33 -34.40 -16.59
C LEU A 620 -1.12 -33.38 -15.47
N VAL A 621 -0.23 -33.71 -14.51
CA VAL A 621 0.08 -32.85 -13.37
C VAL A 621 1.45 -32.19 -13.55
N HIS A 622 1.47 -30.87 -13.66
CA HIS A 622 2.68 -30.05 -13.79
C HIS A 622 3.02 -29.40 -12.44
N ARG A 623 4.23 -29.63 -11.94
CA ARG A 623 4.72 -29.07 -10.68
C ARG A 623 5.83 -28.06 -10.97
N PHE A 624 5.63 -26.81 -10.58
CA PHE A 624 6.62 -25.76 -10.75
C PHE A 624 7.46 -25.59 -9.48
N LEU A 625 8.77 -25.75 -9.63
CA LEU A 625 9.75 -25.67 -8.55
C LEU A 625 10.90 -24.77 -9.01
N VAL A 626 11.39 -23.90 -8.12
CA VAL A 626 12.63 -23.16 -8.36
C VAL A 626 13.81 -23.94 -7.79
N THR A 627 14.76 -24.29 -8.65
CA THR A 627 15.98 -25.05 -8.28
C THR A 627 16.86 -24.28 -7.30
N GLY A 628 17.47 -24.98 -6.34
CA GLY A 628 18.36 -24.37 -5.34
C GLY A 628 17.63 -23.47 -4.34
N THR A 629 16.32 -23.65 -4.18
CA THR A 629 15.50 -22.91 -3.22
C THR A 629 14.79 -23.84 -2.26
N VAL A 630 14.21 -23.27 -1.20
CA VAL A 630 13.38 -24.00 -0.22
C VAL A 630 12.26 -24.81 -0.88
N GLU A 631 11.77 -24.43 -2.06
CA GLU A 631 10.74 -25.18 -2.78
C GLU A 631 11.21 -26.58 -3.20
N GLU A 632 12.46 -26.69 -3.64
CA GLU A 632 13.06 -27.98 -4.01
C GLU A 632 13.20 -28.86 -2.75
N SER A 633 13.60 -28.27 -1.62
CA SER A 633 13.70 -28.96 -0.34
C SER A 633 12.33 -29.45 0.16
N ILE A 634 11.28 -28.61 0.07
CA ILE A 634 9.90 -29.00 0.41
C ILE A 634 9.45 -30.18 -0.45
N TYR A 635 9.71 -30.12 -1.77
CA TYR A 635 9.34 -31.21 -2.68
C TYR A 635 10.09 -32.51 -2.36
N LYS A 636 11.39 -32.44 -2.07
CA LYS A 636 12.20 -33.60 -1.64
C LYS A 636 11.68 -34.19 -0.32
N LEU A 637 11.36 -33.37 0.67
CA LEU A 637 10.80 -33.80 1.95
C LEU A 637 9.45 -34.50 1.81
N ASN A 638 8.57 -34.00 0.95
CA ASN A 638 7.29 -34.66 0.70
C ASN A 638 7.47 -36.03 0.05
N ARG A 639 8.46 -36.17 -0.84
CA ARG A 639 8.74 -37.43 -1.54
C ARG A 639 9.41 -38.46 -0.62
N SER A 640 10.32 -38.04 0.25
CA SER A 640 10.94 -38.92 1.24
C SER A 640 9.90 -39.44 2.24
N LYS A 641 9.03 -38.56 2.76
CA LYS A 641 7.94 -38.95 3.68
C LYS A 641 6.96 -39.94 3.05
N ASN A 642 6.54 -39.73 1.80
CA ASN A 642 5.67 -40.69 1.10
C ASN A 642 6.29 -42.08 0.91
N THR A 643 7.63 -42.18 0.82
CA THR A 643 8.35 -43.46 0.70
C THR A 643 8.51 -44.15 2.06
N SER A 644 8.62 -43.39 3.15
CA SER A 644 8.68 -43.93 4.51
C SER A 644 7.31 -44.41 5.02
N LEU A 645 6.24 -43.72 4.63
CA LEU A 645 4.85 -44.06 4.98
C LEU A 645 4.34 -45.34 4.29
N SER A 646 4.88 -45.72 3.11
CA SER A 646 4.59 -47.02 2.51
C SER A 646 5.28 -48.19 3.22
N SER A 647 6.23 -47.92 4.12
CA SER A 647 6.99 -48.93 4.88
C SER A 647 6.50 -49.16 6.31
N PHE A 648 5.54 -48.35 6.81
CA PHE A 648 5.00 -48.47 8.17
C PHE A 648 3.46 -48.40 8.18
N SER A 649 2.79 -49.37 7.56
CA SER A 649 1.36 -49.60 7.80
C SER A 649 1.14 -50.62 8.90
N SER A 650 1.25 -50.19 10.16
CA SER A 650 0.43 -50.72 11.26
C SER A 650 0.60 -49.88 12.53
N ARG A 651 -0.32 -48.93 12.76
CA ARG A 651 -1.00 -48.73 14.06
C ARG A 651 -1.96 -47.54 14.02
N ASN A 652 -3.20 -47.85 14.35
CA ASN A 652 -4.31 -46.94 14.64
C ASN A 652 -3.94 -45.85 15.65
N THR A 653 -4.10 -44.58 15.27
CA THR A 653 -4.59 -43.53 16.18
C THR A 653 -5.45 -42.54 15.40
N LYS A 654 -6.65 -42.28 15.94
CA LYS A 654 -7.66 -41.38 15.39
C LYS A 654 -7.26 -39.92 15.63
N ASN A 655 -7.46 -39.08 14.61
CA ASN A 655 -7.61 -37.61 14.69
C ASN A 655 -6.39 -36.75 15.07
N GLN A 656 -5.34 -36.74 14.23
CA GLN A 656 -4.42 -35.60 14.11
C GLN A 656 -3.98 -35.40 12.65
N ASP A 657 -4.86 -34.89 11.79
CA ASP A 657 -4.54 -34.51 10.40
C ASP A 657 -3.83 -33.15 10.31
N GLN A 658 -2.82 -32.93 11.16
CA GLN A 658 -1.88 -31.83 11.01
C GLN A 658 -0.47 -32.38 11.19
N GLN A 659 0.21 -32.58 10.05
CA GLN A 659 1.61 -33.00 10.02
C GLN A 659 2.47 -31.88 10.65
N PHE A 660 3.01 -32.13 11.84
CA PHE A 660 3.99 -31.25 12.45
C PHE A 660 5.35 -31.46 11.76
N LEU A 661 5.95 -30.38 11.27
CA LEU A 661 7.35 -30.38 10.82
C LEU A 661 8.25 -30.60 12.03
N THR A 662 9.16 -31.56 11.96
CA THR A 662 10.17 -31.76 13.01
C THR A 662 11.29 -30.73 12.89
N LEU A 663 12.08 -30.52 13.95
CA LEU A 663 13.24 -29.62 13.89
C LEU A 663 14.25 -30.06 12.82
N ARG A 664 14.44 -31.37 12.65
CA ARG A 664 15.28 -31.94 11.59
C ARG A 664 14.73 -31.66 10.18
N ASP A 665 13.41 -31.68 10.01
CA ASP A 665 12.79 -31.28 8.74
C ASP A 665 13.05 -29.81 8.45
N LEU A 666 12.95 -28.93 9.45
CA LEU A 666 13.26 -27.51 9.31
C LEU A 666 14.73 -27.28 8.97
N GLU A 667 15.67 -27.96 9.62
CA GLU A 667 17.10 -27.89 9.29
C GLU A 667 17.36 -28.28 7.83
N SER A 668 16.73 -29.37 7.36
CA SER A 668 16.87 -29.81 5.96
C SER A 668 16.25 -28.86 4.93
N LEU A 669 15.28 -28.03 5.32
CA LEU A 669 14.68 -27.02 4.45
C LEU A 669 15.64 -25.85 4.17
N PHE A 670 16.53 -25.55 5.12
CA PHE A 670 17.43 -24.40 5.06
C PHE A 670 18.91 -24.78 4.90
N ALA A 671 19.24 -26.08 4.81
CA ALA A 671 20.59 -26.54 4.54
C ALA A 671 21.05 -26.08 3.14
N SER A 672 22.12 -25.29 3.10
CA SER A 672 22.71 -24.80 1.86
C SER A 672 23.47 -25.93 1.15
N PRO A 673 23.36 -26.10 -0.18
CA PRO A 673 24.10 -27.12 -0.93
C PRO A 673 25.64 -26.96 -0.87
N ALA A 674 26.14 -25.88 -0.29
CA ALA A 674 27.57 -25.68 -0.05
C ALA A 674 28.12 -26.51 1.14
N ALA A 675 27.27 -26.96 2.07
CA ALA A 675 27.72 -27.62 3.30
C ALA A 675 28.12 -29.10 3.09
N GLU A 676 27.50 -29.80 2.14
CA GLU A 676 27.77 -31.24 1.92
C GLU A 676 29.10 -31.50 1.18
N ALA A 677 29.70 -30.47 0.58
CA ALA A 677 31.01 -30.59 -0.08
C ALA A 677 32.20 -30.37 0.87
N GLU A 678 32.00 -29.72 2.03
CA GLU A 678 33.08 -29.39 2.97
C GLU A 678 33.34 -30.49 4.00
N GLU A 679 32.42 -31.44 4.21
CA GLU A 679 32.57 -32.49 5.24
C GLU A 679 33.51 -33.66 4.86
N ASN A 680 34.05 -33.69 3.63
CA ASN A 680 34.98 -34.74 3.19
C ASN A 680 36.46 -34.32 3.10
N GLU A 681 36.83 -33.10 3.51
CA GLU A 681 38.23 -32.61 3.46
C GLU A 681 38.81 -32.15 4.81
N GLU A 682 38.32 -32.66 5.95
CA GLU A 682 39.01 -32.48 7.23
C GLU A 682 40.03 -33.60 7.48
N ASN A 683 41.08 -33.67 6.64
CA ASN A 683 42.36 -34.22 7.11
C ASN A 683 43.57 -33.75 6.28
N SER A 684 43.93 -32.46 6.35
CA SER A 684 45.34 -32.04 6.21
C SER A 684 45.57 -30.56 6.57
N GLY A 685 46.39 -30.32 7.59
CA GLY A 685 47.43 -29.28 7.61
C GLY A 685 47.03 -27.81 7.51
N ASP A 686 47.15 -27.12 8.64
CA ASP A 686 47.35 -25.69 8.84
C ASP A 686 47.75 -24.89 7.58
N ARG A 687 46.77 -24.19 6.96
CA ARG A 687 47.02 -23.14 5.97
C ARG A 687 46.29 -21.87 6.37
N GLN A 688 47.09 -20.84 6.57
CA GLN A 688 46.72 -19.47 6.86
C GLN A 688 45.78 -18.93 5.76
N LYS A 689 44.46 -18.96 6.00
CA LYS A 689 43.45 -18.43 5.05
C LYS A 689 43.66 -16.92 4.85
N ASP A 690 43.91 -16.53 3.61
CA ASP A 690 44.15 -15.16 3.18
C ASP A 690 42.87 -14.32 3.31
N LEU A 691 42.98 -13.07 3.79
CA LEU A 691 41.83 -12.19 4.11
C LEU A 691 40.98 -11.79 2.88
N ARG A 692 41.37 -12.19 1.67
CA ARG A 692 40.79 -11.76 0.39
C ARG A 692 39.62 -12.63 -0.07
N ASP A 693 39.46 -13.83 0.50
CA ASP A 693 38.42 -14.79 0.09
C ASP A 693 37.14 -14.68 0.93
N LEU A 694 37.14 -13.80 1.93
CA LEU A 694 36.01 -13.56 2.82
C LEU A 694 35.17 -12.36 2.34
N PRO A 695 33.85 -12.37 2.58
CA PRO A 695 33.01 -11.19 2.36
C PRO A 695 33.61 -9.95 3.04
N PRO A 696 33.54 -8.75 2.43
CA PRO A 696 34.23 -7.56 2.95
C PRO A 696 33.93 -7.23 4.42
N SER A 697 32.71 -7.52 4.88
CA SER A 697 32.29 -7.36 6.28
C SER A 697 33.02 -8.33 7.23
N VAL A 698 33.22 -9.57 6.81
CA VAL A 698 33.92 -10.60 7.59
C VAL A 698 35.42 -10.34 7.60
N ALA A 699 36.00 -9.95 6.45
CA ALA A 699 37.39 -9.53 6.37
C ALA A 699 37.67 -8.28 7.25
N ALA A 700 36.76 -7.30 7.24
CA ALA A 700 36.85 -6.11 8.09
C ALA A 700 36.75 -6.44 9.58
N ALA A 701 35.83 -7.32 9.97
CA ALA A 701 35.68 -7.77 11.36
C ALA A 701 36.93 -8.52 11.86
N ILE A 702 37.51 -9.39 11.04
CA ILE A 702 38.75 -10.11 11.39
C ILE A 702 39.94 -9.15 11.45
N ALA A 703 40.04 -8.19 10.53
CA ALA A 703 41.08 -7.16 10.56
C ALA A 703 40.94 -6.21 11.77
N ALA A 704 39.73 -5.89 12.19
CA ALA A 704 39.48 -5.14 13.43
C ALA A 704 39.88 -5.95 14.67
N LYS A 705 39.52 -7.25 14.71
CA LYS A 705 39.89 -8.17 15.79
C LYS A 705 41.41 -8.36 15.89
N ARG A 706 42.14 -8.40 14.76
CA ARG A 706 43.61 -8.45 14.73
C ARG A 706 44.23 -7.17 15.26
N ARG A 707 43.72 -6.00 14.87
CA ARG A 707 44.19 -4.69 15.40
C ARG A 707 44.00 -4.57 16.91
N ILE A 708 42.89 -5.08 17.46
CA ILE A 708 42.64 -5.10 18.91
C ILE A 708 43.61 -6.06 19.62
N LYS A 709 43.96 -7.18 19.00
CA LYS A 709 44.92 -8.15 19.56
C LYS A 709 46.36 -7.61 19.54
N GLU A 710 46.73 -6.89 18.49
CA GLU A 710 48.02 -6.22 18.35
C GLU A 710 48.15 -5.01 19.29
N SER A 711 47.09 -4.23 19.51
CA SER A 711 47.07 -3.15 20.50
C SER A 711 47.16 -3.64 21.95
N ASN A 712 46.65 -4.85 22.22
CA ASN A 712 46.76 -5.49 23.54
C ASN A 712 48.11 -6.21 23.73
N ALA A 713 48.80 -6.57 22.65
CA ALA A 713 50.14 -7.15 22.72
C ALA A 713 51.21 -6.06 22.91
N SER A 714 51.08 -4.91 22.25
CA SER A 714 52.04 -3.80 22.33
C SER A 714 52.02 -3.06 23.67
N SER A 715 50.96 -3.19 24.47
CA SER A 715 50.89 -2.68 25.86
C SER A 715 51.53 -3.60 26.89
N SER A 716 51.94 -4.83 26.50
CA SER A 716 52.54 -5.82 27.41
C SER A 716 54.07 -5.92 27.34
N THR A 717 54.72 -5.27 26.35
CA THR A 717 56.17 -5.41 26.10
C THR A 717 57.03 -4.19 26.48
N THR A 718 56.49 -3.18 27.19
CA THR A 718 57.27 -1.99 27.61
C THR A 718 57.68 -1.97 29.09
N ASN A 719 57.60 -3.09 29.81
CA ASN A 719 58.09 -3.21 31.19
C ASN A 719 59.06 -4.40 31.36
N THR A 720 60.16 -4.43 30.62
CA THR A 720 61.39 -5.15 31.02
C THR A 720 62.60 -4.64 30.23
N SER A 721 63.24 -3.60 30.75
CA SER A 721 64.69 -3.34 30.70
C SER A 721 65.00 -2.12 31.54
#